data_AF-A0A369S4G4-F1
#
_entry.id   AF-A0A369S4G4-F1
#
_cell.length_a   1.000
_cell.length_b   1.000
_cell.length_c   1.000
_cell.angle_alpha   90.00
_cell.angle_beta   90.00
_cell.angle_gamma   90.00
#
_symmetry.space_group_name_H-M   'P 1'
#
loop_
_entity.id
_entity.type
_entity.pdbx_description
1 polymer ?
#
loop_
_entity_poly.entity_id
_entity_poly.type
_entity_poly.pdbx_seq_one_letter_code
_entity_poly.pdbx_strand_id
1 'polypeptide(L)'
;MEEVDNIILHTLSQIGCDLEDDVQSLKQFNTDMIVHAVVRCLRVIRNSDDYLQLKLPSNMSARFRLASSIAQTCQELGYRSDIGYQTLLYPNDADVRRLFMFLVEKLPKVTSAADDGNQGGTSFITHEIASKIEASLSLPWLASHCKTHGARWYSQSQNHWMREGNQDSCVFHNWPVIAPEGVGDVTVDIPSETKKFYQEVLPYVTEQPLRRRDIPASLLATNAADLAAESEMDILAEKNFKNDPDNSTEILHEKIKKLIADRLRTGMDKTNISTGNRVSGNDLSKVIEVFSDKIAESTAKGSRFTRSEKLLFAKDTENAASQVGATRTDIGTTSIETQQQQREEEVNSLKTQLEELRFKIKSLEEGSKNIANNILKTDETIENISGEITTHQEIYNIKKKTIDLLPEADKNMAILKKMIANSSQRLIKLTEQWEQHRVPLIEEYRTLKSALMNKEMSETQQKLEDLKIYRKKMKEMAEEAKVKDEVYKQLMSEYKRLNKDVNRSSYTRRIMEIVGNIKKQKDDISKIIEDTKSIQREINLLNGKLERTFAVTDELIFKNAKKDGAGKMAYKQLATIHENFSTLTTIIEETGVISREIRDLEDQIEAISQDNTVASLEQITQDYKQMKHENNSIEAKLGKR
;
A
#
# COMPACT_ATOMS: atom_id res chain seq x y z
N MET A 1 -57.65 -39.96 21.91
CA MET A 1 -57.93 -38.94 20.86
C MET A 1 -56.95 -37.78 20.98
N GLU A 2 -56.84 -37.16 22.15
CA GLU A 2 -55.93 -36.03 22.42
C GLU A 2 -54.46 -36.32 22.09
N GLU A 3 -53.94 -37.53 22.34
CA GLU A 3 -52.57 -37.92 21.99
C GLU A 3 -52.23 -37.75 20.50
N VAL A 4 -53.18 -38.05 19.60
CA VAL A 4 -52.97 -37.93 18.14
C VAL A 4 -52.97 -36.47 17.72
N ASP A 5 -53.82 -35.65 18.34
CA ASP A 5 -53.84 -34.21 18.11
C ASP A 5 -52.51 -33.59 18.56
N ASN A 6 -52.00 -33.96 19.73
CA ASN A 6 -50.71 -33.49 20.26
C ASN A 6 -49.53 -33.84 19.36
N ILE A 7 -49.49 -35.05 18.80
CA ILE A 7 -48.45 -35.45 17.81
C ILE A 7 -48.54 -34.57 16.57
N ILE A 8 -49.75 -34.36 16.02
CA ILE A 8 -49.96 -33.50 14.84
C ILE A 8 -49.52 -32.06 15.12
N LEU A 9 -49.91 -31.48 16.27
CA LEU A 9 -49.54 -30.11 16.66
C LEU A 9 -48.02 -29.95 16.77
N HIS A 10 -47.34 -30.89 17.44
CA HIS A 10 -45.88 -30.88 17.58
C HIS A 10 -45.17 -30.97 16.22
N THR A 11 -45.61 -31.87 15.33
CA THR A 11 -45.01 -31.99 13.98
C THR A 11 -45.30 -30.77 13.11
N LEU A 12 -46.48 -30.15 13.20
CA LEU A 12 -46.78 -28.89 12.49
C LEU A 12 -45.92 -27.73 12.98
N SER A 13 -45.67 -27.64 14.30
CA SER A 13 -44.74 -26.66 14.89
C SER A 13 -43.30 -26.86 14.39
N GLN A 14 -42.81 -28.10 14.31
CA GLN A 14 -41.48 -28.42 13.76
C GLN A 14 -41.29 -28.00 12.28
N ILE A 15 -42.38 -27.93 11.50
CA ILE A 15 -42.39 -27.45 10.10
C ILE A 15 -42.46 -25.89 10.03
N GLY A 16 -42.48 -25.23 11.19
CA GLY A 16 -42.60 -23.78 11.32
C GLY A 16 -44.01 -23.28 11.03
N CYS A 17 -45.06 -24.09 11.17
CA CYS A 17 -46.42 -23.55 11.20
C CYS A 17 -46.54 -22.67 12.45
N ASP A 18 -46.67 -21.36 12.27
CA ASP A 18 -47.02 -20.40 13.32
C ASP A 18 -48.41 -20.77 13.86
N LEU A 19 -48.43 -21.47 14.99
CA LEU A 19 -49.62 -21.81 15.76
C LEU A 19 -49.52 -21.00 17.05
N GLU A 20 -50.55 -20.19 17.32
CA GLU A 20 -50.60 -19.39 18.55
C GLU A 20 -50.60 -20.31 19.79
N ASP A 21 -49.87 -19.92 20.84
CA ASP A 21 -49.53 -20.78 22.00
C ASP A 21 -50.75 -21.33 22.79
N ASP A 22 -51.96 -20.81 22.55
CA ASP A 22 -53.21 -21.21 23.20
C ASP A 22 -53.94 -22.40 22.51
N VAL A 23 -53.41 -22.95 21.41
CA VAL A 23 -54.07 -24.01 20.62
C VAL A 23 -53.73 -25.41 21.16
N GLN A 24 -54.63 -25.96 21.97
CA GLN A 24 -54.50 -27.27 22.65
C GLN A 24 -55.17 -28.44 21.91
N SER A 25 -55.99 -28.19 20.88
CA SER A 25 -56.62 -29.25 20.07
C SER A 25 -56.92 -28.80 18.64
N LEU A 26 -56.97 -29.76 17.71
CA LEU A 26 -57.39 -29.54 16.32
C LEU A 26 -58.79 -28.89 16.18
N LYS A 27 -59.62 -28.92 17.23
CA LYS A 27 -60.93 -28.23 17.27
C LYS A 27 -60.83 -26.70 17.24
N GLN A 28 -59.70 -26.14 17.64
CA GLN A 28 -59.48 -24.69 17.69
C GLN A 28 -58.90 -24.15 16.36
N PHE A 29 -58.63 -25.01 15.38
CA PHE A 29 -58.08 -24.60 14.09
C PHE A 29 -59.12 -23.85 13.25
N ASN A 30 -58.83 -22.58 12.96
CA ASN A 30 -59.60 -21.80 12.02
C ASN A 30 -59.30 -22.22 10.56
N THR A 31 -60.24 -21.99 9.63
CA THR A 31 -60.15 -22.36 8.21
C THR A 31 -58.84 -21.90 7.54
N ASP A 32 -58.37 -20.68 7.84
CA ASP A 32 -57.11 -20.15 7.29
C ASP A 32 -55.88 -20.89 7.87
N MET A 33 -55.91 -21.29 9.14
CA MET A 33 -54.84 -22.08 9.78
C MET A 33 -54.75 -23.48 9.20
N ILE A 34 -55.89 -24.14 8.94
CA ILE A 34 -55.93 -25.47 8.30
C ILE A 34 -55.30 -25.40 6.91
N VAL A 35 -55.71 -24.42 6.09
CA VAL A 35 -55.19 -24.27 4.74
C VAL A 35 -53.71 -23.88 4.73
N HIS A 36 -53.29 -22.97 5.61
CA HIS A 36 -51.88 -22.61 5.80
C HIS A 36 -51.03 -23.84 6.15
N ALA A 37 -51.45 -24.63 7.15
CA ALA A 37 -50.74 -25.83 7.57
C ALA A 37 -50.69 -26.91 6.46
N VAL A 38 -51.81 -27.17 5.77
CA VAL A 38 -51.85 -28.12 4.64
C VAL A 38 -50.93 -27.67 3.51
N VAL A 39 -50.97 -26.41 3.08
CA VAL A 39 -50.07 -25.87 2.03
C VAL A 39 -48.61 -25.99 2.45
N ARG A 40 -48.29 -25.76 3.72
CA ARG A 40 -46.91 -25.88 4.24
C ARG A 40 -46.43 -27.34 4.23
N CYS A 41 -47.25 -28.29 4.68
CA CYS A 41 -46.95 -29.72 4.55
C CYS A 41 -46.72 -30.13 3.10
N LEU A 42 -47.60 -29.70 2.17
CA LEU A 42 -47.47 -30.01 0.75
C LEU A 42 -46.16 -29.47 0.13
N ARG A 43 -45.73 -28.27 0.52
CA ARG A 43 -44.46 -27.67 0.06
C ARG A 43 -43.25 -28.49 0.51
N VAL A 44 -43.22 -28.91 1.79
CA VAL A 44 -42.14 -29.75 2.34
C VAL A 44 -42.12 -31.14 1.70
N ILE A 45 -43.29 -31.74 1.46
CA ILE A 45 -43.38 -33.09 0.85
C ILE A 45 -42.89 -33.09 -0.60
N ARG A 46 -43.18 -32.03 -1.38
CA ARG A 46 -42.84 -31.97 -2.82
C ARG A 46 -41.53 -31.24 -3.14
N ASN A 47 -40.86 -30.62 -2.17
CA ASN A 47 -39.64 -29.82 -2.36
C ASN A 47 -39.72 -28.81 -3.53
N SER A 48 -40.91 -28.22 -3.69
CA SER A 48 -41.21 -27.30 -4.80
C SER A 48 -41.99 -26.10 -4.29
N ASP A 49 -41.51 -24.89 -4.59
CA ASP A 49 -42.25 -23.63 -4.42
C ASP A 49 -43.36 -23.49 -5.48
N ASP A 50 -44.26 -24.48 -5.50
CA ASP A 50 -45.49 -24.40 -6.27
C ASP A 50 -46.35 -23.25 -5.73
N TYR A 51 -47.03 -22.53 -6.63
CA TYR A 51 -47.67 -21.22 -6.37
C TYR A 51 -48.93 -21.27 -5.47
N LEU A 52 -49.03 -22.26 -4.59
CA LEU A 52 -50.06 -22.35 -3.55
C LEU A 52 -49.88 -21.19 -2.56
N GLN A 53 -50.86 -20.30 -2.52
CA GLN A 53 -50.86 -19.14 -1.63
C GLN A 53 -51.06 -19.59 -0.19
N LEU A 54 -50.21 -19.09 0.73
CA LEU A 54 -50.23 -19.45 2.15
C LEU A 54 -51.45 -18.92 2.93
N LYS A 55 -52.26 -18.02 2.34
CA LYS A 55 -53.42 -17.37 3.00
C LYS A 55 -54.64 -17.38 2.08
N LEU A 56 -55.84 -17.50 2.64
CA LEU A 56 -57.08 -17.50 1.87
C LEU A 56 -57.36 -16.12 1.22
N PRO A 57 -57.58 -16.04 -0.10
CA PRO A 57 -58.06 -14.83 -0.76
C PRO A 57 -59.39 -14.34 -0.15
N SER A 58 -59.67 -13.04 -0.17
CA SER A 58 -60.95 -12.50 0.34
C SER A 58 -62.18 -12.88 -0.50
N ASN A 59 -62.00 -13.18 -1.79
CA ASN A 59 -63.08 -13.51 -2.72
C ASN A 59 -63.44 -15.02 -2.68
N MET A 60 -64.71 -15.35 -2.41
CA MET A 60 -65.22 -16.73 -2.35
C MET A 60 -64.92 -17.57 -3.60
N SER A 61 -64.98 -17.00 -4.80
CA SER A 61 -64.68 -17.72 -6.05
C SER A 61 -63.19 -18.04 -6.23
N ALA A 62 -62.31 -17.30 -5.54
CA ALA A 62 -60.89 -17.61 -5.45
C ALA A 62 -60.61 -18.65 -4.35
N ARG A 63 -61.27 -18.54 -3.19
CA ARG A 63 -61.23 -19.54 -2.12
C ARG A 63 -61.63 -20.94 -2.61
N PHE A 64 -62.73 -21.06 -3.36
CA PHE A 64 -63.17 -22.33 -3.94
C PHE A 64 -62.10 -22.95 -4.85
N ARG A 65 -61.53 -22.18 -5.78
CA ARG A 65 -60.51 -22.68 -6.72
C ARG A 65 -59.24 -23.13 -6.00
N LEU A 66 -58.79 -22.37 -5.01
CA LEU A 66 -57.63 -22.71 -4.18
C LEU A 66 -57.88 -23.98 -3.36
N ALA A 67 -59.03 -24.09 -2.68
CA ALA A 67 -59.40 -25.28 -1.93
C ALA A 67 -59.54 -26.53 -2.83
N SER A 68 -60.11 -26.40 -4.02
CA SER A 68 -60.17 -27.50 -5.00
C SER A 68 -58.77 -27.92 -5.50
N SER A 69 -57.87 -26.97 -5.75
CA SER A 69 -56.49 -27.26 -6.17
C SER A 69 -55.67 -27.96 -5.07
N ILE A 70 -55.85 -27.56 -3.80
CA ILE A 70 -55.26 -28.24 -2.65
C ILE A 70 -55.85 -29.65 -2.49
N ALA A 71 -57.18 -29.80 -2.59
CA ALA A 71 -57.81 -31.12 -2.54
C ALA A 71 -57.30 -32.05 -3.65
N GLN A 72 -57.16 -31.56 -4.88
CA GLN A 72 -56.60 -32.33 -6.00
C GLN A 72 -55.14 -32.73 -5.76
N THR A 73 -54.27 -31.82 -5.29
CA THR A 73 -52.87 -32.18 -4.99
C THR A 73 -52.76 -33.17 -3.83
N CYS A 74 -53.68 -33.15 -2.85
CA CYS A 74 -53.79 -34.20 -1.84
C CYS A 74 -54.25 -35.56 -2.42
N GLN A 75 -55.16 -35.57 -3.40
CA GLN A 75 -55.56 -36.80 -4.11
C GLN A 75 -54.41 -37.36 -4.95
N GLU A 76 -53.65 -36.51 -5.66
CA GLU A 76 -52.48 -36.90 -6.45
C GLU A 76 -51.35 -37.50 -5.59
N LEU A 77 -51.22 -37.08 -4.32
CA LEU A 77 -50.33 -37.71 -3.33
C LEU A 77 -50.83 -39.08 -2.81
N GLY A 78 -52.02 -39.53 -3.23
CA GLY A 78 -52.58 -40.84 -2.90
C GLY A 78 -53.49 -40.86 -1.66
N TYR A 79 -54.14 -39.74 -1.31
CA TYR A 79 -55.13 -39.72 -0.23
C TYR A 79 -56.36 -40.58 -0.60
N ARG A 80 -56.72 -41.53 0.27
CA ARG A 80 -57.71 -42.59 -0.04
C ARG A 80 -59.17 -42.23 0.25
N SER A 81 -59.46 -41.09 0.86
CA SER A 81 -60.83 -40.64 1.18
C SER A 81 -61.21 -39.48 0.27
N ASP A 82 -62.51 -39.30 0.00
CA ASP A 82 -63.01 -38.20 -0.81
C ASP A 82 -62.74 -36.85 -0.12
N ILE A 83 -61.65 -36.20 -0.53
CA ILE A 83 -61.32 -34.82 -0.15
C ILE A 83 -61.82 -33.87 -1.23
N GLY A 84 -62.57 -32.85 -0.82
CA GLY A 84 -63.05 -31.79 -1.71
C GLY A 84 -62.86 -30.41 -1.09
N TYR A 85 -63.24 -29.36 -1.84
CA TYR A 85 -63.20 -27.98 -1.34
C TYR A 85 -63.96 -27.81 -0.02
N GLN A 86 -65.01 -28.60 0.21
CA GLN A 86 -65.83 -28.59 1.43
C GLN A 86 -65.00 -28.95 2.67
N THR A 87 -64.11 -29.95 2.57
CA THR A 87 -63.27 -30.42 3.68
C THR A 87 -62.34 -29.33 4.22
N LEU A 88 -61.91 -28.41 3.35
CA LEU A 88 -61.02 -27.30 3.69
C LEU A 88 -61.78 -26.02 4.08
N LEU A 89 -62.89 -25.72 3.40
CA LEU A 89 -63.68 -24.49 3.64
C LEU A 89 -64.70 -24.61 4.78
N TYR A 90 -65.19 -25.81 5.04
CA TYR A 90 -66.17 -26.14 6.08
C TYR A 90 -65.65 -27.36 6.87
N PRO A 91 -64.61 -27.16 7.69
CA PRO A 91 -63.89 -28.25 8.33
C PRO A 91 -64.75 -29.05 9.30
N ASN A 92 -64.54 -30.36 9.30
CA ASN A 92 -65.07 -31.31 10.28
C ASN A 92 -63.88 -31.96 11.01
N ASP A 93 -63.89 -31.96 12.35
CA ASP A 93 -62.80 -32.48 13.20
C ASP A 93 -62.28 -33.86 12.77
N ALA A 94 -63.18 -34.74 12.33
CA ALA A 94 -62.84 -36.09 11.90
C ALA A 94 -62.08 -36.12 10.56
N ASP A 95 -62.43 -35.25 9.62
CA ASP A 95 -61.82 -35.18 8.29
C ASP A 95 -60.49 -34.43 8.32
N VAL A 96 -60.42 -33.31 9.06
CA VAL A 96 -59.19 -32.54 9.27
C VAL A 96 -58.13 -33.41 9.94
N ARG A 97 -58.50 -34.19 10.97
CA ARG A 97 -57.59 -35.11 11.63
C ARG A 97 -57.10 -36.24 10.70
N ARG A 98 -57.98 -36.82 9.87
CA ARG A 98 -57.58 -37.81 8.85
C ARG A 98 -56.61 -37.24 7.82
N LEU A 99 -56.85 -36.01 7.38
CA LEU A 99 -55.99 -35.30 6.42
C LEU A 99 -54.60 -35.04 7.02
N PHE A 100 -54.52 -34.50 8.23
CA PHE A 100 -53.22 -34.26 8.87
C PHE A 100 -52.47 -35.53 9.24
N MET A 101 -53.14 -36.60 9.69
CA MET A 101 -52.48 -37.90 9.88
C MET A 101 -51.78 -38.38 8.60
N PHE A 102 -52.48 -38.31 7.45
CA PHE A 102 -51.91 -38.70 6.16
C PHE A 102 -50.74 -37.79 5.74
N LEU A 103 -50.90 -36.47 5.87
CA LEU A 103 -49.83 -35.53 5.51
C LEU A 103 -48.60 -35.72 6.39
N VAL A 104 -48.78 -35.92 7.70
CA VAL A 104 -47.69 -36.19 8.66
C VAL A 104 -46.99 -37.51 8.37
N GLU A 105 -47.72 -38.55 7.97
CA GLU A 105 -47.11 -39.83 7.55
C GLU A 105 -46.23 -39.68 6.28
N LYS A 106 -46.60 -38.75 5.40
CA LYS A 106 -45.93 -38.47 4.11
C LYS A 106 -44.80 -37.44 4.18
N LEU A 107 -44.60 -36.77 5.31
CA LEU A 107 -43.44 -35.91 5.51
C LEU A 107 -42.14 -36.73 5.39
N PRO A 108 -41.04 -36.12 4.90
CA PRO A 108 -39.73 -36.75 4.93
C PRO A 108 -39.33 -36.98 6.39
N LYS A 109 -39.47 -38.22 6.87
CA LYS A 109 -39.01 -38.63 8.19
C LYS A 109 -37.51 -38.45 8.22
N VAL A 110 -37.03 -37.57 9.11
CA VAL A 110 -35.59 -37.37 9.33
C VAL A 110 -34.99 -38.73 9.66
N THR A 111 -34.11 -39.23 8.80
CA THR A 111 -33.37 -40.47 9.04
C THR A 111 -32.29 -40.20 10.07
N SER A 112 -32.70 -40.01 11.33
CA SER A 112 -31.82 -39.70 12.45
C SER A 112 -30.93 -40.90 12.77
N ALA A 113 -29.76 -40.94 12.13
CA ALA A 113 -28.62 -41.62 12.70
C ALA A 113 -28.13 -40.80 13.91
N ALA A 114 -28.69 -41.11 15.08
CA ALA A 114 -28.24 -40.73 16.42
C ALA A 114 -27.70 -39.29 16.61
N ASP A 115 -28.57 -38.37 17.01
CA ASP A 115 -28.36 -37.69 18.30
C ASP A 115 -29.66 -37.13 18.88
N ASP A 116 -29.93 -37.46 20.13
CA ASP A 116 -31.06 -36.92 20.91
C ASP A 116 -30.68 -35.55 21.46
N GLY A 117 -31.40 -34.49 21.07
CA GLY A 117 -31.14 -33.16 21.64
C GLY A 117 -31.53 -31.97 20.75
N ASN A 118 -32.81 -31.61 20.78
CA ASN A 118 -33.29 -30.25 20.45
C ASN A 118 -32.83 -29.64 19.09
N GLN A 119 -32.67 -30.47 18.06
CA GLN A 119 -32.19 -30.04 16.73
C GLN A 119 -33.33 -29.46 15.85
N GLY A 120 -34.07 -28.47 16.35
CA GLY A 120 -35.20 -27.86 15.63
C GLY A 120 -34.83 -26.79 14.58
N GLY A 121 -33.68 -26.11 14.75
CA GLY A 121 -33.26 -25.01 13.85
C GLY A 121 -31.83 -25.11 13.33
N THR A 122 -30.89 -25.60 14.15
CA THR A 122 -29.48 -25.74 13.76
C THR A 122 -29.25 -26.78 12.66
N SER A 123 -29.97 -27.90 12.70
CA SER A 123 -29.96 -28.95 11.66
C SER A 123 -30.48 -28.44 10.30
N PHE A 124 -31.54 -27.64 10.31
CA PHE A 124 -32.07 -27.01 9.11
C PHE A 124 -31.06 -26.03 8.51
N ILE A 125 -30.46 -25.17 9.35
CA ILE A 125 -29.42 -24.22 8.93
C ILE A 125 -28.19 -24.95 8.38
N THR A 126 -27.73 -26.06 8.99
CA THR A 126 -26.60 -26.82 8.45
C THR A 126 -26.93 -27.49 7.13
N HIS A 127 -28.16 -27.98 6.94
CA HIS A 127 -28.62 -28.50 5.64
C HIS A 127 -28.70 -27.40 4.58
N GLU A 128 -29.21 -26.22 4.91
CA GLU A 128 -29.29 -25.09 3.98
C GLU A 128 -27.88 -24.59 3.58
N ILE A 129 -26.97 -24.46 4.55
CA ILE A 129 -25.55 -24.15 4.31
C ILE A 129 -24.90 -25.20 3.41
N ALA A 130 -25.08 -26.49 3.71
CA ALA A 130 -24.52 -27.58 2.90
C ALA A 130 -25.04 -27.53 1.45
N SER A 131 -26.35 -27.34 1.25
CA SER A 131 -26.96 -27.22 -0.07
C SER A 131 -26.46 -25.99 -0.85
N LYS A 132 -26.27 -24.84 -0.19
CA LYS A 132 -25.69 -23.64 -0.82
C LYS A 132 -24.21 -23.81 -1.16
N ILE A 133 -23.42 -24.51 -0.32
CA ILE A 133 -22.02 -24.83 -0.61
C ILE A 133 -21.92 -25.79 -1.80
N GLU A 134 -22.72 -26.86 -1.83
CA GLU A 134 -22.77 -27.81 -2.94
C GLU A 134 -23.16 -27.13 -4.25
N ALA A 135 -24.19 -26.29 -4.24
CA ALA A 135 -24.56 -25.47 -5.39
C ALA A 135 -23.41 -24.55 -5.83
N SER A 136 -22.67 -23.93 -4.90
CA SER A 136 -21.55 -23.06 -5.23
C SER A 136 -20.36 -23.81 -5.85
N LEU A 137 -20.06 -25.01 -5.33
CA LEU A 137 -19.01 -25.91 -5.85
C LEU A 137 -19.37 -26.52 -7.22
N SER A 138 -20.66 -26.63 -7.54
CA SER A 138 -21.11 -27.12 -8.86
C SER A 138 -20.78 -26.17 -10.02
N LEU A 139 -20.46 -24.90 -9.72
CA LEU A 139 -20.16 -23.86 -10.72
C LEU A 139 -18.65 -23.66 -10.89
N PRO A 140 -18.14 -23.34 -12.11
CA PRO A 140 -16.71 -23.07 -12.34
C PRO A 140 -16.15 -21.99 -11.41
N TRP A 141 -14.89 -22.09 -10.99
CA TRP A 141 -14.29 -21.03 -10.18
C TRP A 141 -14.12 -19.73 -10.99
N LEU A 142 -14.48 -18.60 -10.40
CA LEU A 142 -14.31 -17.26 -11.00
C LEU A 142 -13.72 -16.31 -9.96
N ALA A 143 -12.64 -15.61 -10.33
CA ALA A 143 -12.00 -14.62 -9.47
C ALA A 143 -12.96 -13.47 -9.12
N SER A 144 -12.87 -12.97 -7.89
CA SER A 144 -13.84 -12.00 -7.35
C SER A 144 -13.90 -10.68 -8.14
N HIS A 145 -12.79 -10.23 -8.74
CA HIS A 145 -12.75 -9.04 -9.60
C HIS A 145 -13.49 -9.20 -10.95
N CYS A 146 -13.84 -10.43 -11.34
CA CYS A 146 -14.70 -10.71 -12.50
C CYS A 146 -16.19 -10.75 -12.13
N LYS A 147 -16.55 -10.70 -10.85
CA LYS A 147 -17.94 -10.69 -10.37
C LYS A 147 -18.39 -9.24 -10.16
N THR A 148 -19.21 -8.72 -11.05
CA THR A 148 -19.75 -7.35 -10.91
C THR A 148 -20.59 -7.25 -9.63
N HIS A 149 -20.18 -6.40 -8.69
CA HIS A 149 -20.78 -6.30 -7.35
C HIS A 149 -20.82 -7.63 -6.57
N GLY A 150 -19.92 -8.58 -6.86
CA GLY A 150 -19.97 -9.94 -6.31
C GLY A 150 -21.16 -10.78 -6.79
N ALA A 151 -21.96 -10.33 -7.76
CA ALA A 151 -23.14 -11.06 -8.21
C ALA A 151 -22.79 -12.24 -9.13
N ARG A 152 -23.47 -13.38 -8.94
CA ARG A 152 -23.38 -14.56 -9.80
C ARG A 152 -24.76 -15.15 -10.10
N TRP A 153 -24.95 -15.62 -11.33
CA TRP A 153 -26.14 -16.35 -11.77
C TRP A 153 -26.03 -17.86 -11.50
N TYR A 154 -27.06 -18.45 -10.89
CA TYR A 154 -27.15 -19.88 -10.58
C TYR A 154 -28.17 -20.58 -11.49
N SER A 155 -27.70 -21.14 -12.61
CA SER A 155 -28.58 -21.64 -13.69
C SER A 155 -29.08 -23.08 -13.54
N GLN A 156 -28.47 -23.91 -12.69
CA GLN A 156 -28.68 -25.37 -12.70
C GLN A 156 -29.66 -25.90 -11.64
N SER A 157 -30.03 -25.09 -10.63
CA SER A 157 -30.91 -25.53 -9.54
C SER A 157 -31.89 -24.48 -9.02
N GLN A 158 -31.56 -23.17 -9.08
CA GLN A 158 -32.30 -22.15 -8.33
C GLN A 158 -32.65 -20.86 -9.11
N ASN A 159 -32.25 -20.72 -10.38
CA ASN A 159 -32.65 -19.63 -11.31
C ASN A 159 -32.68 -18.21 -10.69
N HIS A 160 -31.71 -17.90 -9.83
CA HIS A 160 -31.60 -16.60 -9.18
C HIS A 160 -30.17 -16.05 -9.18
N TRP A 161 -30.06 -14.76 -8.90
CA TRP A 161 -28.79 -14.10 -8.60
C TRP A 161 -28.41 -14.32 -7.14
N MET A 162 -27.14 -14.59 -6.86
CA MET A 162 -26.59 -14.67 -5.50
C MET A 162 -25.35 -13.78 -5.38
N ARG A 163 -25.09 -13.23 -4.19
CA ARG A 163 -23.83 -12.51 -3.91
C ARG A 163 -22.78 -13.49 -3.40
N GLU A 164 -21.59 -13.44 -4.00
CA GLU A 164 -20.42 -14.24 -3.67
C GLU A 164 -19.18 -13.35 -3.50
N GLY A 165 -18.57 -13.39 -2.33
CA GLY A 165 -17.35 -12.65 -2.03
C GLY A 165 -17.56 -11.14 -1.90
N ASN A 166 -16.46 -10.39 -1.95
CA ASN A 166 -16.45 -8.96 -1.68
C ASN A 166 -16.72 -8.15 -2.95
N GLN A 167 -17.54 -7.10 -2.84
CA GLN A 167 -17.95 -6.30 -4.00
C GLN A 167 -16.78 -5.47 -4.58
N ASP A 168 -15.84 -5.08 -3.72
CA ASP A 168 -14.75 -4.13 -4.03
C ASP A 168 -13.39 -4.79 -4.27
N SER A 169 -13.34 -6.11 -4.48
CA SER A 169 -12.09 -6.79 -4.83
C SER A 169 -11.64 -6.43 -6.24
N CYS A 170 -10.51 -5.73 -6.37
CA CYS A 170 -9.87 -5.44 -7.66
C CYS A 170 -8.55 -6.20 -7.81
N VAL A 171 -8.06 -6.28 -9.05
CA VAL A 171 -6.66 -6.70 -9.30
C VAL A 171 -5.74 -5.61 -8.74
N PHE A 172 -4.64 -5.99 -8.09
CA PHE A 172 -3.61 -5.04 -7.70
C PHE A 172 -2.90 -4.52 -8.96
N HIS A 173 -3.19 -3.27 -9.31
CA HIS A 173 -2.57 -2.57 -10.42
C HIS A 173 -2.07 -1.22 -9.91
N ASN A 174 -0.78 -0.95 -10.11
CA ASN A 174 -0.16 0.32 -9.76
C ASN A 174 0.21 1.09 -11.04
N TRP A 175 0.31 2.40 -10.88
CA TRP A 175 0.82 3.33 -11.88
C TRP A 175 1.95 4.13 -11.23
N PRO A 176 3.03 4.48 -11.95
CA PRO A 176 4.05 5.38 -11.40
C PRO A 176 3.42 6.75 -11.11
N VAL A 177 3.40 7.13 -9.83
CA VAL A 177 2.87 8.41 -9.35
C VAL A 177 4.02 9.27 -8.87
N ILE A 178 4.01 10.53 -9.27
CA ILE A 178 5.00 11.56 -8.92
C ILE A 178 4.36 12.58 -7.98
N ALA A 179 4.96 12.78 -6.82
CA ALA A 179 4.59 13.85 -5.89
C ALA A 179 5.66 14.95 -5.88
N PRO A 180 5.31 16.21 -5.53
CA PRO A 180 6.30 17.27 -5.36
C PRO A 180 7.35 16.94 -4.27
N GLU A 181 8.60 16.79 -4.68
CA GLU A 181 9.75 16.63 -3.77
C GLU A 181 10.24 17.99 -3.25
N GLY A 182 10.82 17.99 -2.04
CA GLY A 182 11.44 19.18 -1.43
C GLY A 182 10.47 20.17 -0.76
N VAL A 183 9.17 19.91 -0.74
CA VAL A 183 8.14 20.85 -0.20
C VAL A 183 7.96 20.73 1.32
N GLY A 184 8.64 19.79 1.98
CA GLY A 184 8.53 19.57 3.43
C GLY A 184 9.34 20.55 4.30
N ASP A 185 10.42 21.12 3.77
CA ASP A 185 11.28 22.06 4.48
C ASP A 185 11.12 23.48 3.90
N VAL A 186 10.39 24.33 4.62
CA VAL A 186 10.09 25.71 4.22
C VAL A 186 11.34 26.61 4.26
N THR A 187 12.46 26.15 4.82
CA THR A 187 13.72 26.92 4.87
C THR A 187 14.55 26.82 3.59
N VAL A 188 14.28 25.83 2.73
CA VAL A 188 14.98 25.61 1.46
C VAL A 188 14.11 26.14 0.31
N ASP A 189 14.58 27.21 -0.35
CA ASP A 189 13.80 27.83 -1.42
C ASP A 189 13.83 26.98 -2.70
N ILE A 190 12.64 26.61 -3.20
CA ILE A 190 12.48 25.72 -4.34
C ILE A 190 12.81 26.48 -5.63
N PRO A 191 13.65 25.95 -6.55
CA PRO A 191 13.95 26.60 -7.82
C PRO A 191 12.68 27.03 -8.57
N SER A 192 12.68 28.26 -9.09
CA SER A 192 11.49 28.88 -9.69
C SER A 192 10.91 28.08 -10.87
N GLU A 193 11.75 27.31 -11.56
CA GLU A 193 11.37 26.43 -12.67
C GLU A 193 10.65 25.18 -12.17
N THR A 194 11.18 24.51 -11.15
CA THR A 194 10.55 23.36 -10.47
C THR A 194 9.21 23.76 -9.84
N LYS A 195 9.14 24.96 -9.25
CA LYS A 195 7.91 25.52 -8.69
C LYS A 195 6.82 25.72 -9.75
N LYS A 196 7.17 26.21 -10.95
CA LYS A 196 6.24 26.30 -12.08
C LYS A 196 5.80 24.92 -12.57
N PHE A 197 6.73 23.97 -12.70
CA PHE A 197 6.39 22.60 -13.08
C PHE A 197 5.36 21.96 -12.13
N TYR A 198 5.54 22.09 -10.81
CA TYR A 198 4.59 21.60 -9.81
C TYR A 198 3.22 22.32 -9.82
N GLN A 199 3.14 23.56 -10.31
CA GLN A 199 1.92 24.37 -10.32
C GLN A 199 1.13 24.30 -11.64
N GLU A 200 1.82 24.19 -12.78
CA GLU A 200 1.24 24.34 -14.12
C GLU A 200 1.25 23.04 -14.94
N VAL A 201 2.13 22.08 -14.63
CA VAL A 201 2.42 20.92 -15.50
C VAL A 201 2.17 19.57 -14.82
N LEU A 202 2.47 19.43 -13.53
CA LEU A 202 2.26 18.18 -12.79
C LEU A 202 0.77 18.03 -12.41
N PRO A 203 0.01 17.07 -12.97
CA PRO A 203 -1.37 16.83 -12.55
C PRO A 203 -1.40 16.25 -11.14
N TYR A 204 -2.51 16.46 -10.42
CA TYR A 204 -2.67 15.93 -9.07
C TYR A 204 -2.51 14.39 -9.05
N VAL A 205 -1.94 13.88 -7.96
CA VAL A 205 -1.78 12.44 -7.68
C VAL A 205 -3.07 11.63 -7.87
N THR A 206 -4.23 12.25 -7.62
CA THR A 206 -5.56 11.67 -7.80
C THR A 206 -6.04 11.57 -9.26
N GLU A 207 -5.28 12.13 -10.20
CA GLU A 207 -5.58 12.22 -11.63
C GLU A 207 -4.47 11.62 -12.51
N GLN A 208 -3.31 11.29 -11.93
CA GLN A 208 -2.20 10.61 -12.63
C GLN A 208 -2.53 9.17 -13.09
N PRO A 209 -3.21 8.30 -12.29
CA PRO A 209 -3.57 6.96 -12.74
C PRO A 209 -4.76 6.94 -13.69
N LEU A 210 -4.69 6.10 -14.73
CA LEU A 210 -5.77 5.91 -15.73
C LEU A 210 -7.15 5.54 -15.15
N ARG A 211 -7.20 5.01 -13.92
CA ARG A 211 -8.45 4.71 -13.21
C ARG A 211 -8.32 5.12 -11.74
N ARG A 212 -9.35 5.81 -11.21
CA ARG A 212 -9.37 6.24 -9.80
C ARG A 212 -9.23 5.09 -8.79
N ARG A 213 -9.65 3.86 -9.14
CA ARG A 213 -9.49 2.67 -8.28
C ARG A 213 -8.04 2.22 -8.10
N ASP A 214 -7.15 2.62 -9.02
CA ASP A 214 -5.74 2.21 -9.02
C ASP A 214 -4.89 3.18 -8.16
N ILE A 215 -5.45 4.32 -7.70
CA ILE A 215 -4.76 5.34 -6.86
C ILE A 215 -4.17 4.74 -5.57
N PRO A 216 -4.91 3.97 -4.74
CA PRO A 216 -4.37 3.47 -3.47
C PRO A 216 -3.22 2.47 -3.69
N ALA A 217 -3.35 1.59 -4.68
CA ALA A 217 -2.31 0.63 -5.05
C ALA A 217 -1.06 1.32 -5.63
N SER A 218 -1.25 2.43 -6.37
CA SER A 218 -0.16 3.26 -6.89
C SER A 218 0.62 3.95 -5.76
N LEU A 219 -0.08 4.62 -4.85
CA LEU A 219 0.52 5.26 -3.67
C LEU A 219 1.25 4.27 -2.76
N LEU A 220 0.65 3.12 -2.48
CA LEU A 220 1.30 2.07 -1.70
C LEU A 220 2.54 1.52 -2.38
N ALA A 221 2.53 1.41 -3.72
CA ALA A 221 3.69 0.95 -4.48
C ALA A 221 4.85 1.96 -4.50
N THR A 222 4.56 3.27 -4.66
CA THR A 222 5.58 4.33 -4.55
C THR A 222 6.19 4.34 -3.16
N ASN A 223 5.37 4.47 -2.10
CA ASN A 223 5.86 4.51 -0.72
C ASN A 223 6.65 3.24 -0.33
N ALA A 224 6.25 2.06 -0.82
CA ALA A 224 6.98 0.82 -0.58
C ALA A 224 8.31 0.75 -1.35
N ALA A 225 8.40 1.36 -2.53
CA ALA A 225 9.64 1.47 -3.29
C ALA A 225 10.63 2.44 -2.61
N ASP A 226 10.14 3.56 -2.10
CA ASP A 226 10.94 4.56 -1.38
C ASP A 226 11.51 3.97 -0.08
N LEU A 227 10.65 3.36 0.74
CA LEU A 227 11.07 2.69 1.99
C LEU A 227 11.99 1.49 1.73
N ALA A 228 11.80 0.76 0.63
CA ALA A 228 12.74 -0.27 0.21
C ALA A 228 14.10 0.33 -0.17
N ALA A 229 14.14 1.44 -0.91
CA ALA A 229 15.37 2.14 -1.27
C ALA A 229 16.11 2.69 -0.05
N GLU A 230 15.41 3.31 0.91
CA GLU A 230 15.98 3.71 2.20
C GLU A 230 16.60 2.52 2.95
N SER A 231 15.86 1.40 3.04
CA SER A 231 16.35 0.19 3.71
C SER A 231 17.56 -0.45 3.01
N GLU A 232 17.61 -0.45 1.67
CA GLU A 232 18.77 -0.90 0.90
C GLU A 232 19.98 0.00 1.19
N MET A 233 19.78 1.32 1.24
CA MET A 233 20.84 2.30 1.56
C MET A 233 21.36 2.17 2.99
N ASP A 234 20.50 1.91 3.97
CA ASP A 234 20.92 1.66 5.36
C ASP A 234 21.64 0.31 5.50
N ILE A 235 21.17 -0.77 4.87
CA ILE A 235 21.86 -2.07 4.85
C ILE A 235 23.25 -1.95 4.19
N LEU A 236 23.37 -1.17 3.12
CA LEU A 236 24.66 -0.88 2.48
C LEU A 236 25.55 -0.04 3.40
N ALA A 237 24.99 0.96 4.08
CA ALA A 237 25.74 1.78 5.03
C ALA A 237 26.26 0.95 6.22
N GLU A 238 25.44 0.10 6.85
CA GLU A 238 25.85 -0.77 7.96
C GLU A 238 26.93 -1.79 7.56
N LYS A 239 26.82 -2.37 6.36
CA LYS A 239 27.81 -3.34 5.85
C LYS A 239 29.15 -2.68 5.55
N ASN A 240 29.16 -1.45 5.04
CA ASN A 240 30.38 -0.75 4.67
C ASN A 240 31.04 -0.04 5.87
N PHE A 241 30.28 0.39 6.89
CA PHE A 241 30.83 0.97 8.13
C PHE A 241 31.77 0.04 8.92
N LYS A 242 31.79 -1.27 8.62
CA LYS A 242 32.72 -2.24 9.22
C LYS A 242 34.07 -2.33 8.48
N ASN A 243 34.16 -1.83 7.26
CA ASN A 243 35.31 -1.99 6.37
C ASN A 243 35.76 -0.62 5.81
N ASP A 244 36.62 0.06 6.57
CA ASP A 244 37.27 1.36 6.30
C ASP A 244 36.37 2.61 6.05
N PRO A 245 36.45 3.64 6.92
CA PRO A 245 35.70 4.89 6.75
C PRO A 245 36.09 5.70 5.50
N ASP A 246 37.37 5.73 5.14
CA ASP A 246 37.91 6.74 4.20
C ASP A 246 37.72 6.35 2.73
N ASN A 247 37.50 5.07 2.41
CA ASN A 247 37.34 4.58 1.04
C ASN A 247 35.90 4.13 0.72
N SER A 248 34.99 4.30 1.69
CA SER A 248 33.61 3.80 1.59
C SER A 248 32.79 4.44 0.46
N THR A 249 33.05 5.70 0.10
CA THR A 249 32.28 6.46 -0.90
C THR A 249 32.59 6.06 -2.34
N GLU A 250 33.87 5.90 -2.70
CA GLU A 250 34.27 5.44 -4.05
C GLU A 250 33.79 4.02 -4.30
N ILE A 251 33.93 3.13 -3.31
CA ILE A 251 33.41 1.76 -3.36
C ILE A 251 31.88 1.74 -3.49
N LEU A 252 31.17 2.67 -2.81
CA LEU A 252 29.72 2.84 -2.99
C LEU A 252 29.39 3.25 -4.44
N HIS A 253 30.07 4.27 -4.96
CA HIS A 253 29.83 4.79 -6.31
C HIS A 253 30.14 3.75 -7.39
N GLU A 254 31.22 2.98 -7.25
CA GLU A 254 31.55 1.91 -8.20
C GLU A 254 30.55 0.74 -8.13
N LYS A 255 30.08 0.38 -6.92
CA LYS A 255 29.04 -0.64 -6.74
C LYS A 255 27.66 -0.17 -7.20
N ILE A 256 27.30 1.10 -7.02
CA ILE A 256 26.07 1.69 -7.56
C ILE A 256 26.13 1.70 -9.09
N LYS A 257 27.28 2.08 -9.69
CA LYS A 257 27.47 1.97 -11.15
C LYS A 257 27.35 0.53 -11.64
N LYS A 258 27.88 -0.47 -10.91
CA LYS A 258 27.69 -1.89 -11.21
C LYS A 258 26.23 -2.33 -11.06
N LEU A 259 25.54 -1.96 -9.98
CA LEU A 259 24.12 -2.26 -9.76
C LEU A 259 23.21 -1.61 -10.81
N ILE A 260 23.51 -0.39 -11.26
CA ILE A 260 22.81 0.27 -12.37
C ILE A 260 23.12 -0.47 -13.67
N ALA A 261 24.37 -0.83 -13.96
CA ALA A 261 24.73 -1.62 -15.13
C ALA A 261 24.07 -3.01 -15.14
N ASP A 262 23.95 -3.66 -13.97
CA ASP A 262 23.32 -4.96 -13.80
C ASP A 262 21.78 -4.87 -13.81
N ARG A 263 21.17 -3.78 -13.31
CA ARG A 263 19.73 -3.50 -13.49
C ARG A 263 19.40 -3.14 -14.95
N LEU A 264 20.29 -2.45 -15.66
CA LEU A 264 20.15 -2.17 -17.10
C LEU A 264 20.34 -3.44 -17.93
N ARG A 265 21.33 -4.29 -17.60
CA ARG A 265 21.49 -5.62 -18.21
C ARG A 265 20.30 -6.52 -17.94
N THR A 266 19.89 -6.72 -16.68
CA THR A 266 18.71 -7.53 -16.36
C THR A 266 17.40 -6.91 -16.86
N GLY A 267 17.36 -5.59 -17.11
CA GLY A 267 16.30 -4.91 -17.86
C GLY A 267 16.30 -5.30 -19.34
N MET A 268 17.46 -5.24 -20.00
CA MET A 268 17.66 -5.73 -21.37
C MET A 268 17.41 -7.23 -21.51
N ASP A 269 17.78 -8.04 -20.52
CA ASP A 269 17.51 -9.47 -20.46
C ASP A 269 16.02 -9.73 -20.21
N LYS A 270 15.33 -8.93 -19.40
CA LYS A 270 13.87 -8.99 -19.26
C LYS A 270 13.14 -8.57 -20.53
N THR A 271 13.64 -7.58 -21.29
CA THR A 271 13.10 -7.31 -22.63
C THR A 271 13.42 -8.45 -23.61
N ASN A 272 14.60 -9.07 -23.53
CA ASN A 272 14.97 -10.24 -24.32
C ASN A 272 14.21 -11.51 -23.90
N ILE A 273 13.68 -11.61 -22.67
CA ILE A 273 12.83 -12.72 -22.20
C ILE A 273 11.35 -12.47 -22.52
N SER A 274 10.89 -11.21 -22.39
CA SER A 274 9.56 -10.78 -22.86
C SER A 274 9.41 -10.92 -24.38
N THR A 275 10.48 -10.66 -25.12
CA THR A 275 10.57 -10.95 -26.57
C THR A 275 10.96 -12.41 -26.82
N GLY A 276 11.66 -13.06 -25.90
CA GLY A 276 12.14 -14.46 -26.01
C GLY A 276 11.05 -15.53 -26.03
N ASN A 277 9.83 -15.19 -25.60
CA ASN A 277 8.64 -16.03 -25.80
C ASN A 277 7.87 -15.71 -27.10
N ARG A 278 8.38 -14.84 -27.97
CA ARG A 278 7.91 -14.65 -29.36
C ARG A 278 9.07 -14.42 -30.32
N VAL A 279 9.38 -15.49 -31.07
CA VAL A 279 10.40 -15.57 -32.15
C VAL A 279 11.83 -15.72 -31.64
N SER A 280 12.23 -16.98 -31.46
CA SER A 280 13.65 -17.35 -31.55
C SER A 280 14.11 -17.14 -33.01
N GLY A 281 15.28 -16.50 -33.21
CA GLY A 281 15.75 -16.06 -34.53
C GLY A 281 15.95 -17.16 -35.58
N ASN A 282 15.93 -18.44 -35.17
CA ASN A 282 16.00 -19.59 -36.09
C ASN A 282 14.67 -19.88 -36.82
N ASP A 283 13.55 -19.28 -36.41
CA ASP A 283 12.24 -19.58 -36.99
C ASP A 283 11.94 -18.75 -38.25
N LEU A 284 12.60 -17.60 -38.46
CA LEU A 284 12.42 -16.84 -39.70
C LEU A 284 12.99 -17.58 -40.91
N SER A 285 14.17 -18.21 -40.76
CA SER A 285 14.76 -19.07 -41.79
C SER A 285 13.86 -20.28 -42.09
N LYS A 286 13.25 -20.90 -41.07
CA LYS A 286 12.31 -22.01 -41.27
C LYS A 286 10.98 -21.59 -41.89
N VAL A 287 10.45 -20.41 -41.56
CA VAL A 287 9.24 -19.88 -42.23
C VAL A 287 9.55 -19.55 -43.70
N ILE A 288 10.75 -19.06 -44.01
CA ILE A 288 11.21 -18.83 -45.39
C ILE A 288 11.45 -20.17 -46.12
N GLU A 289 12.06 -21.18 -45.50
CA GLU A 289 12.18 -22.54 -46.06
C GLU A 289 10.80 -23.16 -46.32
N VAL A 290 9.85 -23.09 -45.39
CA VAL A 290 8.49 -23.63 -45.56
C VAL A 290 7.70 -22.93 -46.68
N PHE A 291 8.01 -21.67 -46.99
CA PHE A 291 7.49 -20.98 -48.17
C PHE A 291 8.28 -21.28 -49.47
N SER A 292 9.56 -21.64 -49.37
CA SER A 292 10.43 -21.94 -50.52
C SER A 292 10.28 -23.38 -51.01
N ASP A 293 10.20 -24.35 -50.10
CA ASP A 293 10.10 -25.80 -50.37
C ASP A 293 8.73 -26.22 -50.96
N LYS A 294 7.81 -25.28 -51.18
CA LYS A 294 6.55 -25.51 -51.90
C LYS A 294 6.50 -24.89 -53.30
N ILE A 295 7.61 -24.35 -53.80
CA ILE A 295 7.70 -23.76 -55.14
C ILE A 295 8.46 -24.67 -56.13
N ALA A 296 9.22 -25.66 -55.64
CA ALA A 296 10.01 -26.58 -56.46
C ALA A 296 9.45 -28.01 -56.50
N GLU A 297 8.25 -28.19 -57.08
CA GLU A 297 7.77 -29.37 -57.85
C GLU A 297 6.23 -29.41 -57.95
N SER A 298 5.66 -28.74 -58.96
CA SER A 298 4.41 -29.15 -59.63
C SER A 298 4.04 -28.17 -60.74
N THR A 299 4.79 -28.21 -61.84
CA THR A 299 4.36 -27.58 -63.09
C THR A 299 3.12 -28.30 -63.64
N ALA A 300 2.24 -27.52 -64.28
CA ALA A 300 1.02 -27.95 -64.97
C ALA A 300 -0.15 -28.51 -64.11
N LYS A 301 -1.05 -27.60 -63.67
CA LYS A 301 -2.42 -27.46 -64.23
C LYS A 301 -3.16 -26.25 -63.65
N GLY A 302 -4.06 -25.66 -64.45
CA GLY A 302 -4.72 -24.38 -64.12
C GLY A 302 -5.62 -24.43 -62.89
N SER A 303 -5.55 -23.39 -62.06
CA SER A 303 -6.37 -23.24 -60.86
C SER A 303 -7.84 -22.98 -61.18
N ARG A 304 -8.72 -23.81 -60.61
CA ARG A 304 -10.17 -23.73 -60.74
C ARG A 304 -10.75 -22.74 -59.73
N PHE A 305 -10.53 -21.44 -59.93
CA PHE A 305 -11.16 -20.42 -59.09
C PHE A 305 -12.19 -19.60 -59.88
N THR A 306 -13.45 -20.05 -59.85
CA THR A 306 -14.70 -19.27 -59.98
C THR A 306 -15.89 -20.24 -60.07
N ARG A 307 -16.45 -20.65 -58.92
CA ARG A 307 -17.84 -21.11 -58.87
C ARG A 307 -18.50 -20.81 -57.53
N SER A 308 -19.71 -20.30 -57.64
CA SER A 308 -20.76 -20.07 -56.63
C SER A 308 -20.53 -18.98 -55.59
N GLU A 309 -21.04 -17.79 -55.93
CA GLU A 309 -22.02 -17.14 -55.06
C GLU A 309 -23.28 -16.82 -55.89
N LYS A 310 -24.47 -16.89 -55.27
CA LYS A 310 -25.78 -16.79 -55.94
C LYS A 310 -26.46 -15.46 -55.61
N LEU A 311 -26.84 -14.70 -56.62
CA LEU A 311 -27.97 -13.75 -56.59
C LEU A 311 -28.70 -13.93 -57.95
N LEU A 312 -29.93 -14.45 -58.04
CA LEU A 312 -31.22 -13.98 -57.50
C LEU A 312 -31.66 -12.60 -58.02
N PHE A 313 -31.94 -12.56 -59.31
CA PHE A 313 -33.15 -11.91 -59.89
C PHE A 313 -33.78 -12.99 -60.79
N ALA A 314 -34.98 -13.51 -60.51
CA ALA A 314 -36.27 -12.91 -60.91
C ALA A 314 -36.21 -12.48 -62.39
N LYS A 315 -36.81 -13.18 -63.37
CA LYS A 315 -38.16 -13.76 -63.42
C LYS A 315 -39.22 -12.80 -62.89
N ASP A 316 -39.38 -11.71 -63.65
CA ASP A 316 -40.53 -10.82 -63.86
C ASP A 316 -40.00 -9.83 -64.92
N THR A 317 -40.50 -9.69 -66.14
CA THR A 317 -41.91 -9.43 -66.51
C THR A 317 -42.23 -9.92 -67.93
N GLU A 318 -42.97 -11.02 -68.05
CA GLU A 318 -44.04 -11.10 -69.05
C GLU A 318 -45.33 -10.55 -68.43
N ASN A 319 -46.26 -10.05 -69.26
CA ASN A 319 -47.59 -9.54 -68.92
C ASN A 319 -47.70 -8.09 -68.35
N ALA A 320 -47.69 -7.13 -69.28
CA ALA A 320 -48.73 -6.09 -69.36
C ALA A 320 -48.92 -5.72 -70.85
N ALA A 321 -49.97 -6.26 -71.48
CA ALA A 321 -51.21 -5.53 -71.79
C ALA A 321 -51.00 -4.42 -72.84
N SER A 322 -51.23 -4.64 -74.14
CA SER A 322 -52.50 -4.93 -74.83
C SER A 322 -53.47 -3.73 -74.92
N GLN A 323 -53.45 -3.04 -76.06
CA GLN A 323 -54.60 -2.39 -76.72
C GLN A 323 -54.45 -2.69 -78.22
N VAL A 324 -55.25 -3.59 -78.81
CA VAL A 324 -56.56 -3.33 -79.45
C VAL A 324 -56.46 -2.32 -80.61
N GLY A 325 -56.82 -2.61 -81.87
CA GLY A 325 -57.36 -3.85 -82.46
C GLY A 325 -58.61 -3.62 -83.32
N ALA A 326 -58.46 -3.60 -84.65
CA ALA A 326 -59.46 -3.77 -85.73
C ALA A 326 -58.75 -3.48 -87.07
N THR A 327 -58.89 -4.16 -88.22
CA THR A 327 -59.61 -5.38 -88.72
C THR A 327 -58.98 -5.71 -90.11
N ARG A 328 -59.09 -6.88 -90.78
CA ARG A 328 -59.94 -8.09 -90.68
C ARG A 328 -59.23 -9.28 -91.40
N THR A 329 -59.91 -10.44 -91.47
CA THR A 329 -59.78 -11.54 -92.46
C THR A 329 -58.42 -12.27 -92.62
N ASP A 330 -58.27 -13.31 -91.79
CA ASP A 330 -58.29 -14.74 -92.19
C ASP A 330 -57.24 -15.40 -93.12
N ILE A 331 -56.79 -16.58 -92.63
CA ILE A 331 -56.19 -17.76 -93.30
C ILE A 331 -54.66 -17.74 -93.56
N GLY A 332 -53.94 -18.76 -93.06
CA GLY A 332 -52.66 -19.21 -93.65
C GLY A 332 -51.50 -19.58 -92.71
N THR A 333 -51.67 -20.53 -91.78
CA THR A 333 -50.57 -21.03 -90.91
C THR A 333 -49.63 -22.02 -91.62
N THR A 334 -48.43 -21.60 -92.07
CA THR A 334 -47.19 -22.43 -92.23
C THR A 334 -45.99 -21.58 -92.74
N SER A 335 -45.49 -20.59 -91.98
CA SER A 335 -44.33 -19.78 -92.44
C SER A 335 -43.47 -19.11 -91.35
N ILE A 336 -43.75 -19.31 -90.06
CA ILE A 336 -43.14 -18.50 -88.99
C ILE A 336 -41.87 -19.14 -88.40
N GLU A 337 -41.80 -20.48 -88.32
CA GLU A 337 -40.66 -21.19 -87.72
C GLU A 337 -39.36 -21.05 -88.53
N THR A 338 -39.46 -20.99 -89.87
CA THR A 338 -38.31 -20.86 -90.78
C THR A 338 -37.64 -19.48 -90.70
N GLN A 339 -38.41 -18.40 -90.49
CA GLN A 339 -37.87 -17.04 -90.30
C GLN A 339 -37.27 -16.80 -88.90
N GLN A 340 -37.48 -17.73 -87.96
CA GLN A 340 -36.92 -17.66 -86.62
C GLN A 340 -35.55 -18.34 -86.58
N GLN A 341 -35.42 -19.52 -87.22
CA GLN A 341 -34.14 -20.23 -87.37
C GLN A 341 -33.09 -19.41 -88.14
N GLN A 342 -33.47 -18.75 -89.25
CA GLN A 342 -32.55 -17.91 -90.03
C GLN A 342 -31.96 -16.76 -89.20
N ARG A 343 -32.75 -16.13 -88.33
CA ARG A 343 -32.26 -15.07 -87.42
C ARG A 343 -31.36 -15.62 -86.31
N GLU A 344 -31.57 -16.84 -85.84
CA GLU A 344 -30.69 -17.49 -84.87
C GLU A 344 -29.33 -17.89 -85.50
N GLU A 345 -29.33 -18.34 -86.75
CA GLU A 345 -28.11 -18.60 -87.52
C GLU A 345 -27.32 -17.31 -87.79
N GLU A 346 -27.97 -16.23 -88.21
CA GLU A 346 -27.34 -14.90 -88.36
C GLU A 346 -26.72 -14.42 -87.03
N VAL A 347 -27.46 -14.50 -85.92
CA VAL A 347 -26.96 -14.10 -84.59
C VAL A 347 -25.76 -14.97 -84.16
N ASN A 348 -25.76 -16.26 -84.47
CA ASN A 348 -24.62 -17.13 -84.15
C ASN A 348 -23.40 -16.84 -85.05
N SER A 349 -23.60 -16.46 -86.32
CA SER A 349 -22.52 -16.00 -87.20
C SER A 349 -21.89 -14.68 -86.73
N LEU A 350 -22.69 -13.76 -86.20
CA LEU A 350 -22.20 -12.50 -85.61
C LEU A 350 -21.48 -12.73 -84.28
N LYS A 351 -21.89 -13.73 -83.48
CA LYS A 351 -21.16 -14.13 -82.27
C LYS A 351 -19.78 -14.68 -82.59
N THR A 352 -19.62 -15.57 -83.57
CA THR A 352 -18.30 -16.08 -83.96
C THR A 352 -17.41 -14.98 -84.54
N GLN A 353 -17.95 -14.05 -85.33
CA GLN A 353 -17.20 -12.86 -85.76
C GLN A 353 -16.76 -11.97 -84.59
N LEU A 354 -17.61 -11.77 -83.57
CA LEU A 354 -17.25 -11.03 -82.36
C LEU A 354 -16.20 -11.74 -81.51
N GLU A 355 -16.22 -13.07 -81.43
CA GLU A 355 -15.17 -13.85 -80.76
C GLU A 355 -13.84 -13.78 -81.50
N GLU A 356 -13.84 -13.85 -82.83
CA GLU A 356 -12.63 -13.71 -83.65
C GLU A 356 -12.03 -12.29 -83.55
N LEU A 357 -12.87 -11.25 -83.55
CA LEU A 357 -12.44 -9.87 -83.31
C LEU A 357 -11.89 -9.68 -81.89
N ARG A 358 -12.50 -10.29 -80.86
CA ARG A 358 -11.96 -10.29 -79.49
C ARG A 358 -10.59 -10.97 -79.42
N PHE A 359 -10.39 -12.07 -80.14
CA PHE A 359 -9.09 -12.74 -80.21
C PHE A 359 -8.02 -11.85 -80.88
N LYS A 360 -8.37 -11.19 -82.00
CA LYS A 360 -7.49 -10.22 -82.67
C LYS A 360 -7.13 -9.03 -81.78
N ILE A 361 -8.10 -8.46 -81.06
CA ILE A 361 -7.86 -7.38 -80.08
C ILE A 361 -6.89 -7.85 -78.99
N LYS A 362 -7.12 -9.04 -78.40
CA LYS A 362 -6.24 -9.57 -77.35
C LYS A 362 -4.81 -9.83 -77.84
N SER A 363 -4.65 -10.33 -79.07
CA SER A 363 -3.33 -10.51 -79.70
C SER A 363 -2.62 -9.16 -79.93
N LEU A 364 -3.35 -8.11 -80.33
CA LEU A 364 -2.81 -6.76 -80.46
C LEU A 364 -2.45 -6.13 -79.11
N GLU A 365 -3.22 -6.39 -78.04
CA GLU A 365 -2.88 -5.97 -76.68
C GLU A 365 -1.60 -6.64 -76.16
N GLU A 366 -1.41 -7.94 -76.41
CA GLU A 366 -0.18 -8.65 -76.08
C GLU A 366 1.02 -8.14 -76.89
N GLY A 367 0.82 -7.83 -78.18
CA GLY A 367 1.82 -7.14 -79.01
C GLY A 367 2.19 -5.75 -78.48
N SER A 368 1.19 -4.95 -78.08
CA SER A 368 1.39 -3.61 -77.52
C SER A 368 2.17 -3.65 -76.20
N LYS A 369 1.90 -4.62 -75.32
CA LYS A 369 2.65 -4.85 -74.08
C LYS A 369 4.11 -5.22 -74.34
N ASN A 370 4.38 -6.07 -75.34
CA ASN A 370 5.74 -6.43 -75.72
C ASN A 370 6.53 -5.24 -76.27
N ILE A 371 5.89 -4.37 -77.06
CA ILE A 371 6.50 -3.13 -77.57
C ILE A 371 6.79 -2.17 -76.41
N ALA A 372 5.85 -1.96 -75.49
CA ALA A 372 6.04 -1.11 -74.31
C ALA A 372 7.21 -1.58 -73.43
N ASN A 373 7.33 -2.89 -73.20
CA ASN A 373 8.46 -3.47 -72.45
C ASN A 373 9.81 -3.28 -73.15
N ASN A 374 9.84 -3.22 -74.49
CA ASN A 374 11.07 -2.95 -75.23
C ASN A 374 11.45 -1.47 -75.19
N ILE A 375 10.46 -0.56 -75.23
CA ILE A 375 10.70 0.89 -75.08
C ILE A 375 11.35 1.20 -73.73
N LEU A 376 10.79 0.65 -72.63
CA LEU A 376 11.35 0.82 -71.29
C LEU A 376 12.82 0.37 -71.20
N LYS A 377 13.17 -0.76 -71.81
CA LYS A 377 14.56 -1.25 -71.87
C LYS A 377 15.47 -0.33 -72.69
N THR A 378 14.98 0.24 -73.79
CA THR A 378 15.78 1.19 -74.58
C THR A 378 16.01 2.50 -73.83
N ASP A 379 15.00 3.01 -73.12
CA ASP A 379 15.13 4.24 -72.31
C ASP A 379 16.17 4.06 -71.19
N GLU A 380 16.14 2.92 -70.48
CA GLU A 380 17.14 2.56 -69.45
C GLU A 380 18.57 2.49 -70.02
N THR A 381 18.76 2.00 -71.26
CA THR A 381 20.08 2.03 -71.91
C THR A 381 20.54 3.43 -72.32
N ILE A 382 19.61 4.31 -72.70
CA ILE A 382 19.92 5.70 -73.08
C ILE A 382 20.34 6.50 -71.83
N GLU A 383 19.64 6.32 -70.71
CA GLU A 383 19.97 6.99 -69.45
C GLU A 383 21.39 6.62 -68.97
N ASN A 384 21.73 5.33 -68.97
CA ASN A 384 23.07 4.86 -68.60
C ASN A 384 24.19 5.46 -69.48
N ILE A 385 24.03 5.44 -70.81
CA ILE A 385 25.02 6.02 -71.74
C ILE A 385 25.15 7.55 -71.53
N SER A 386 24.07 8.24 -71.19
CA SER A 386 24.11 9.68 -70.89
C SER A 386 24.93 9.99 -69.63
N GLY A 387 24.88 9.12 -68.61
CA GLY A 387 25.70 9.21 -67.40
C GLY A 387 27.20 9.04 -67.69
N GLU A 388 27.57 8.06 -68.52
CA GLU A 388 28.96 7.85 -68.93
C GLU A 388 29.55 9.06 -69.67
N ILE A 389 28.77 9.71 -70.54
CA ILE A 389 29.20 10.90 -71.28
C ILE A 389 29.54 12.08 -70.36
N THR A 390 28.74 12.32 -69.31
CA THR A 390 28.99 13.46 -68.39
C THR A 390 30.27 13.26 -67.58
N THR A 391 30.49 12.07 -67.02
CA THR A 391 31.72 11.77 -66.27
C THR A 391 32.98 11.88 -67.14
N HIS A 392 32.92 11.46 -68.41
CA HIS A 392 34.01 11.62 -69.36
C HIS A 392 34.27 13.10 -69.72
N GLN A 393 33.25 13.96 -69.79
CA GLN A 393 33.41 15.40 -69.99
C GLN A 393 34.13 16.08 -68.80
N GLU A 394 33.81 15.73 -67.55
CA GLU A 394 34.51 16.27 -66.38
C GLU A 394 35.99 15.90 -66.37
N ILE A 395 36.30 14.62 -66.62
CA ILE A 395 37.68 14.11 -66.73
C ILE A 395 38.44 14.83 -67.87
N TYR A 396 37.78 15.06 -69.01
CA TYR A 396 38.36 15.83 -70.11
C TYR A 396 38.67 17.28 -69.70
N ASN A 397 37.74 17.95 -69.01
CA ASN A 397 37.91 19.34 -68.56
C ASN A 397 39.06 19.50 -67.55
N ILE A 398 39.24 18.53 -66.63
CA ILE A 398 40.38 18.52 -65.71
C ILE A 398 41.68 18.33 -66.51
N LYS A 399 41.76 17.30 -67.37
CA LYS A 399 42.95 17.03 -68.18
C LYS A 399 43.33 18.19 -69.08
N LYS A 400 42.35 18.87 -69.69
CA LYS A 400 42.57 20.08 -70.49
C LYS A 400 43.22 21.19 -69.67
N LYS A 401 42.66 21.54 -68.50
CA LYS A 401 43.25 22.54 -67.59
C LYS A 401 44.65 22.15 -67.12
N THR A 402 44.92 20.86 -66.88
CA THR A 402 46.28 20.38 -66.55
C THR A 402 47.24 20.58 -67.73
N ILE A 403 46.80 20.30 -68.97
CA ILE A 403 47.61 20.51 -70.18
C ILE A 403 47.88 22.00 -70.42
N ASP A 404 46.88 22.86 -70.23
CA ASP A 404 47.02 24.32 -70.38
C ASP A 404 48.03 24.93 -69.38
N LEU A 405 48.31 24.24 -68.27
CA LEU A 405 49.28 24.66 -67.23
C LEU A 405 50.71 24.11 -67.41
N LEU A 406 50.91 23.11 -68.30
CA LEU A 406 52.24 22.53 -68.58
C LEU A 406 53.26 23.51 -69.21
N PRO A 407 52.90 24.46 -70.10
CA PRO A 407 53.88 25.33 -70.76
C PRO A 407 54.73 26.20 -69.81
N GLU A 408 54.25 26.46 -68.59
CA GLU A 408 54.96 27.23 -67.57
C GLU A 408 55.13 26.45 -66.25
N ALA A 409 55.21 25.12 -66.32
CA ALA A 409 55.24 24.22 -65.16
C ALA A 409 56.25 24.65 -64.08
N ASP A 410 57.51 24.95 -64.43
CA ASP A 410 58.54 25.30 -63.46
C ASP A 410 58.31 26.65 -62.77
N LYS A 411 57.80 27.66 -63.51
CA LYS A 411 57.46 28.98 -62.96
C LYS A 411 56.28 28.85 -61.98
N ASN A 412 55.23 28.14 -62.40
CA ASN A 412 54.04 27.91 -61.58
C ASN A 412 54.39 27.09 -60.32
N MET A 413 55.23 26.06 -60.45
CA MET A 413 55.77 25.28 -59.34
C MET A 413 56.58 26.14 -58.36
N ALA A 414 57.42 27.07 -58.84
CA ALA A 414 58.19 27.97 -58.00
C ALA A 414 57.31 28.97 -57.23
N ILE A 415 56.29 29.53 -57.89
CA ILE A 415 55.31 30.44 -57.25
C ILE A 415 54.52 29.70 -56.17
N LEU A 416 54.02 28.49 -56.48
CA LEU A 416 53.30 27.65 -55.52
C LEU A 416 54.17 27.27 -54.32
N LYS A 417 55.43 26.83 -54.54
CA LYS A 417 56.38 26.55 -53.46
C LYS A 417 56.63 27.77 -52.56
N LYS A 418 56.75 28.97 -53.13
CA LYS A 418 56.90 30.22 -52.36
C LYS A 418 55.63 30.57 -51.58
N MET A 419 54.46 30.40 -52.17
CA MET A 419 53.18 30.64 -51.49
C MET A 419 52.95 29.65 -50.33
N ILE A 420 53.28 28.37 -50.54
CA ILE A 420 53.30 27.34 -49.50
C ILE A 420 54.25 27.74 -48.37
N ALA A 421 55.52 28.06 -48.68
CA ALA A 421 56.50 28.47 -47.67
C ALA A 421 56.04 29.68 -46.83
N ASN A 422 55.49 30.72 -47.48
CA ASN A 422 54.93 31.88 -46.79
C ASN A 422 53.72 31.51 -45.91
N SER A 423 52.85 30.61 -46.37
CA SER A 423 51.70 30.13 -45.61
C SER A 423 52.14 29.31 -44.39
N SER A 424 53.14 28.44 -44.53
CA SER A 424 53.72 27.67 -43.42
C SER A 424 54.37 28.57 -42.38
N GLN A 425 55.13 29.60 -42.79
CA GLN A 425 55.69 30.58 -41.86
C GLN A 425 54.61 31.39 -41.12
N ARG A 426 53.51 31.75 -41.81
CA ARG A 426 52.37 32.42 -41.18
C ARG A 426 51.67 31.50 -40.17
N LEU A 427 51.50 30.22 -40.50
CA LEU A 427 50.93 29.22 -39.59
C LEU A 427 51.80 29.05 -38.33
N ILE A 428 53.12 28.92 -38.46
CA ILE A 428 54.04 28.79 -37.32
C ILE A 428 53.90 29.98 -36.36
N LYS A 429 53.93 31.23 -36.88
CA LYS A 429 53.75 32.44 -36.05
C LYS A 429 52.37 32.51 -35.38
N LEU A 430 51.32 32.05 -36.05
CA LEU A 430 49.98 31.99 -35.47
C LEU A 430 49.91 30.93 -34.35
N THR A 431 50.57 29.79 -34.53
CA THR A 431 50.71 28.75 -33.49
C THR A 431 51.50 29.26 -32.28
N GLU A 432 52.59 30.02 -32.48
CA GLU A 432 53.34 30.64 -31.38
C GLU A 432 52.47 31.62 -30.57
N GLN A 433 51.74 32.51 -31.25
CA GLN A 433 50.81 33.46 -30.61
C GLN A 433 49.66 32.75 -29.90
N TRP A 434 49.13 31.68 -30.48
CA TRP A 434 48.11 30.84 -29.86
C TRP A 434 48.64 30.13 -28.61
N GLU A 435 49.83 29.55 -28.66
CA GLU A 435 50.39 28.79 -27.53
C GLU A 435 50.72 29.70 -26.34
N GLN A 436 51.22 30.92 -26.60
CA GLN A 436 51.42 31.97 -25.59
C GLN A 436 50.13 32.29 -24.81
N HIS A 437 48.96 32.21 -25.45
CA HIS A 437 47.68 32.51 -24.83
C HIS A 437 46.97 31.26 -24.28
N ARG A 438 47.22 30.08 -24.88
CA ARG A 438 46.64 28.79 -24.50
C ARG A 438 47.26 28.22 -23.23
N VAL A 439 48.57 28.32 -23.06
CA VAL A 439 49.28 27.81 -21.87
C VAL A 439 48.74 28.43 -20.57
N PRO A 440 48.69 29.78 -20.39
CA PRO A 440 48.17 30.36 -19.15
C PRO A 440 46.70 30.03 -18.91
N LEU A 441 45.86 29.97 -19.94
CA LEU A 441 44.45 29.56 -19.80
C LEU A 441 44.31 28.10 -19.30
N ILE A 442 45.20 27.21 -19.73
CA ILE A 442 45.24 25.82 -19.25
C ILE A 442 45.77 25.77 -17.80
N GLU A 443 46.72 26.63 -17.43
CA GLU A 443 47.23 26.76 -16.05
C GLU A 443 46.13 27.26 -15.09
N GLU A 444 45.40 28.31 -15.48
CA GLU A 444 44.24 28.84 -14.75
C GLU A 444 43.12 27.79 -14.63
N TYR A 445 42.79 27.09 -15.72
CA TYR A 445 41.82 26.00 -15.67
C TYR A 445 42.24 24.87 -14.72
N ARG A 446 43.53 24.50 -14.70
CA ARG A 446 44.06 23.47 -13.79
C ARG A 446 44.01 23.90 -12.33
N THR A 447 44.37 25.15 -12.03
CA THR A 447 44.36 25.69 -10.66
C THR A 447 42.94 25.91 -10.14
N LEU A 448 42.02 26.41 -10.96
CA LEU A 448 40.60 26.49 -10.61
C LEU A 448 39.99 25.10 -10.39
N LYS A 449 40.33 24.12 -11.25
CA LYS A 449 39.84 22.74 -11.11
C LYS A 449 40.36 22.07 -9.84
N SER A 450 41.63 22.25 -9.47
CA SER A 450 42.16 21.68 -8.23
C SER A 450 41.62 22.38 -6.98
N ALA A 451 41.44 23.70 -7.00
CA ALA A 451 40.81 24.45 -5.92
C ALA A 451 39.35 24.03 -5.69
N LEU A 452 38.58 23.85 -6.77
CA LEU A 452 37.19 23.39 -6.71
C LEU A 452 37.10 21.95 -6.17
N MET A 453 37.92 21.03 -6.69
CA MET A 453 37.98 19.65 -6.21
C MET A 453 38.37 19.57 -4.71
N ASN A 454 39.34 20.37 -4.26
CA ASN A 454 39.73 20.43 -2.85
C ASN A 454 38.60 20.98 -1.96
N LYS A 455 37.86 21.98 -2.44
CA LYS A 455 36.71 22.55 -1.73
C LYS A 455 35.57 21.53 -1.61
N GLU A 456 35.19 20.87 -2.71
CA GLU A 456 34.17 19.81 -2.69
C GLU A 456 34.58 18.65 -1.78
N MET A 457 35.85 18.24 -1.80
CA MET A 457 36.37 17.19 -0.92
C MET A 457 36.33 17.60 0.55
N SER A 458 36.64 18.85 0.89
CA SER A 458 36.53 19.36 2.26
C SER A 458 35.09 19.47 2.74
N GLU A 459 34.18 20.00 1.92
CA GLU A 459 32.75 20.10 2.26
C GLU A 459 32.07 18.73 2.39
N THR A 460 32.42 17.77 1.52
CA THR A 460 31.91 16.40 1.63
C THR A 460 32.46 15.69 2.86
N GLN A 461 33.73 15.89 3.21
CA GLN A 461 34.32 15.34 4.44
C GLN A 461 33.66 15.92 5.71
N GLN A 462 33.36 17.23 5.74
CA GLN A 462 32.59 17.84 6.84
C GLN A 462 31.18 17.24 6.96
N LYS A 463 30.44 17.15 5.84
CA LYS A 463 29.10 16.52 5.80
C LYS A 463 29.12 15.06 6.26
N LEU A 464 30.20 14.31 5.97
CA LEU A 464 30.39 12.94 6.45
C LEU A 464 30.63 12.85 7.96
N GLU A 465 31.42 13.76 8.55
CA GLU A 465 31.59 13.82 10.01
C GLU A 465 30.29 14.23 10.73
N ASP A 466 29.56 15.21 10.21
CA ASP A 466 28.24 15.57 10.73
C ASP A 466 27.29 14.36 10.69
N LEU A 467 27.26 13.63 9.57
CA LEU A 467 26.42 12.43 9.43
C LEU A 467 26.84 11.29 10.38
N LYS A 468 28.14 11.13 10.68
CA LYS A 468 28.62 10.22 11.75
C LYS A 468 28.08 10.65 13.12
N ILE A 469 28.15 11.95 13.45
CA ILE A 469 27.65 12.51 14.72
C ILE A 469 26.14 12.32 14.84
N TYR A 470 25.37 12.62 13.80
CA TYR A 470 23.92 12.43 13.79
C TYR A 470 23.52 10.96 13.91
N ARG A 471 24.18 10.04 13.20
CA ARG A 471 23.92 8.59 13.35
C ARG A 471 24.25 8.09 14.76
N LYS A 472 25.33 8.58 15.38
CA LYS A 472 25.64 8.23 16.78
C LYS A 472 24.53 8.68 17.73
N LYS A 473 24.10 9.93 17.63
CA LYS A 473 22.99 10.48 18.43
C LYS A 473 21.67 9.75 18.20
N MET A 474 21.35 9.40 16.96
CA MET A 474 20.15 8.63 16.61
C MET A 474 20.17 7.24 17.26
N LYS A 475 21.33 6.56 17.27
CA LYS A 475 21.49 5.26 17.93
C LYS A 475 21.40 5.37 19.45
N GLU A 476 22.02 6.39 20.06
CA GLU A 476 21.92 6.70 21.49
C GLU A 476 20.45 6.94 21.89
N MET A 477 19.72 7.76 21.12
CA MET A 477 18.30 8.05 21.33
C MET A 477 17.39 6.83 21.12
N ALA A 478 17.67 5.98 20.12
CA ALA A 478 16.91 4.76 19.89
C ALA A 478 17.09 3.74 21.02
N GLU A 479 18.28 3.64 21.61
CA GLU A 479 18.54 2.77 22.75
C GLU A 479 17.90 3.34 24.03
N GLU A 480 17.98 4.65 24.26
CA GLU A 480 17.28 5.33 25.36
C GLU A 480 15.76 5.12 25.26
N ALA A 481 15.19 5.17 24.05
CA ALA A 481 13.78 4.90 23.80
C ALA A 481 13.41 3.46 24.18
N LYS A 482 14.20 2.45 23.79
CA LYS A 482 13.96 1.05 24.19
C LYS A 482 14.01 0.85 25.71
N VAL A 483 15.03 1.40 26.37
CA VAL A 483 15.18 1.33 27.83
C VAL A 483 13.97 1.96 28.53
N LYS A 484 13.50 3.13 28.05
CA LYS A 484 12.28 3.76 28.54
C LYS A 484 11.03 2.90 28.31
N ASP A 485 10.94 2.22 27.18
CA ASP A 485 9.82 1.35 26.82
C ASP A 485 9.79 0.06 27.67
N GLU A 486 10.95 -0.48 28.04
CA GLU A 486 11.09 -1.58 29.00
C GLU A 486 10.72 -1.16 30.42
N VAL A 487 11.24 -0.01 30.88
CA VAL A 487 10.89 0.57 32.19
C VAL A 487 9.39 0.89 32.26
N TYR A 488 8.78 1.38 31.17
CA TYR A 488 7.33 1.58 31.08
C TYR A 488 6.54 0.27 31.19
N LYS A 489 6.99 -0.82 30.54
CA LYS A 489 6.36 -2.15 30.66
C LYS A 489 6.47 -2.69 32.10
N GLN A 490 7.60 -2.49 32.76
CA GLN A 490 7.81 -2.85 34.18
C GLN A 490 6.86 -2.06 35.08
N LEU A 491 6.86 -0.72 35.00
CA LEU A 491 5.96 0.16 35.75
C LEU A 491 4.48 -0.16 35.53
N MET A 492 4.08 -0.48 34.29
CA MET A 492 2.70 -0.90 33.99
C MET A 492 2.35 -2.28 34.60
N SER A 493 3.32 -3.17 34.77
CA SER A 493 3.11 -4.45 35.46
C SER A 493 2.98 -4.26 36.97
N GLU A 494 3.76 -3.36 37.57
CA GLU A 494 3.67 -2.99 38.98
C GLU A 494 2.38 -2.22 39.28
N TYR A 495 2.00 -1.27 38.43
CA TYR A 495 0.74 -0.54 38.55
C TYR A 495 -0.50 -1.45 38.45
N LYS A 496 -0.42 -2.56 37.70
CA LYS A 496 -1.47 -3.60 37.68
C LYS A 496 -1.50 -4.43 38.96
N ARG A 497 -0.36 -4.59 39.64
CA ARG A 497 -0.23 -5.32 40.92
C ARG A 497 -0.59 -4.48 42.14
N LEU A 498 -0.44 -3.16 42.06
CA LEU A 498 -0.74 -2.25 43.16
C LEU A 498 -2.25 -2.21 43.44
N ASN A 499 -2.65 -2.26 44.72
CA ASN A 499 -4.07 -2.12 45.06
C ASN A 499 -4.55 -0.68 44.73
N LYS A 500 -5.67 -0.60 43.99
CA LYS A 500 -6.22 0.64 43.42
C LYS A 500 -7.17 1.38 44.36
N ASP A 501 -7.46 0.80 45.53
CA ASP A 501 -8.35 1.39 46.54
C ASP A 501 -7.81 2.71 47.13
N VAL A 502 -6.51 2.99 47.01
CA VAL A 502 -5.93 4.24 47.53
C VAL A 502 -5.96 5.35 46.48
N ASN A 503 -6.85 6.31 46.70
CA ASN A 503 -7.08 7.41 45.78
C ASN A 503 -5.83 8.29 45.59
N ARG A 504 -5.27 8.31 44.37
CA ARG A 504 -4.08 9.09 43.97
C ARG A 504 -4.14 10.56 44.43
N SER A 505 -5.33 11.15 44.50
CA SER A 505 -5.51 12.55 44.95
C SER A 505 -5.12 12.80 46.41
N SER A 506 -5.19 11.80 47.29
CA SER A 506 -4.78 11.96 48.70
C SER A 506 -3.26 12.01 48.81
N TYR A 507 -2.55 11.11 48.12
CA TYR A 507 -1.09 11.11 48.06
C TYR A 507 -0.55 12.37 47.38
N THR A 508 -1.09 12.78 46.23
CA THR A 508 -0.62 14.02 45.59
C THR A 508 -0.89 15.26 46.43
N ARG A 509 -2.03 15.32 47.14
CA ARG A 509 -2.29 16.41 48.10
C ARG A 509 -1.28 16.41 49.24
N ARG A 510 -1.05 15.26 49.89
CA ARG A 510 -0.09 15.14 51.00
C ARG A 510 1.35 15.41 50.57
N ILE A 511 1.75 15.00 49.37
CA ILE A 511 3.06 15.34 48.78
C ILE A 511 3.16 16.84 48.52
N MET A 512 2.12 17.49 47.98
CA MET A 512 2.10 18.95 47.77
C MET A 512 2.14 19.72 49.09
N GLU A 513 1.49 19.24 50.16
CA GLU A 513 1.60 19.78 51.52
C GLU A 513 3.02 19.65 52.07
N ILE A 514 3.66 18.48 51.91
CA ILE A 514 5.07 18.26 52.31
C ILE A 514 6.01 19.18 51.53
N VAL A 515 5.84 19.30 50.21
CA VAL A 515 6.65 20.20 49.35
C VAL A 515 6.44 21.68 49.73
N GLY A 516 5.20 22.07 50.06
CA GLY A 516 4.88 23.40 50.59
C GLY A 516 5.58 23.69 51.92
N ASN A 517 5.58 22.72 52.83
CA ASN A 517 6.27 22.80 54.11
C ASN A 517 7.80 22.88 53.95
N ILE A 518 8.39 22.05 53.08
CA ILE A 518 9.83 22.10 52.76
C ILE A 518 10.21 23.46 52.15
N LYS A 519 9.37 24.02 51.27
CA LYS A 519 9.62 25.34 50.70
C LYS A 519 9.59 26.42 51.79
N LYS A 520 8.57 26.40 52.66
CA LYS A 520 8.48 27.31 53.80
C LYS A 520 9.70 27.20 54.73
N GLN A 521 10.11 25.98 55.08
CA GLN A 521 11.31 25.72 55.87
C GLN A 521 12.57 26.29 55.20
N LYS A 522 12.71 26.17 53.87
CA LYS A 522 13.83 26.76 53.13
C LYS A 522 13.82 28.29 53.17
N ASP A 523 12.66 28.91 53.06
CA ASP A 523 12.50 30.36 53.15
C ASP A 523 12.82 30.85 54.58
N ASP A 524 12.33 30.13 55.61
CA ASP A 524 12.64 30.39 57.03
C ASP A 524 14.13 30.21 57.35
N ILE A 525 14.79 29.14 56.84
CA ILE A 525 16.24 28.93 56.95
C ILE A 525 17.02 30.06 56.27
N SER A 526 16.56 30.51 55.10
CA SER A 526 17.21 31.61 54.37
C SER A 526 17.18 32.91 55.19
N LYS A 527 16.06 33.17 55.87
CA LYS A 527 15.94 34.29 56.81
C LYS A 527 16.87 34.13 58.02
N ILE A 528 16.92 32.95 58.66
CA ILE A 528 17.83 32.68 59.78
C ILE A 528 19.30 32.90 59.37
N ILE A 529 19.69 32.53 58.14
CA ILE A 529 21.03 32.79 57.61
C ILE A 529 21.30 34.30 57.43
N GLU A 530 20.30 35.07 57.00
CA GLU A 530 20.42 36.53 56.85
C GLU A 530 20.52 37.24 58.21
N ASP A 531 19.69 36.85 59.17
CA ASP A 531 19.74 37.32 60.57
C ASP A 531 21.11 36.98 61.20
N THR A 532 21.61 35.75 61.02
CA THR A 532 22.94 35.32 61.48
C THR A 532 24.06 36.16 60.85
N LYS A 533 23.97 36.46 59.55
CA LYS A 533 24.90 37.36 58.86
C LYS A 533 24.78 38.81 59.32
N SER A 534 23.64 39.26 59.83
CA SER A 534 23.51 40.58 60.46
C SER A 534 24.24 40.60 61.80
N ILE A 535 23.96 39.62 62.66
CA ILE A 535 24.61 39.47 63.98
C ILE A 535 26.13 39.40 63.82
N GLN A 536 26.65 38.60 62.88
CA GLN A 536 28.11 38.54 62.65
C GLN A 536 28.71 39.87 62.18
N ARG A 537 27.98 40.66 61.37
CA ARG A 537 28.43 42.01 60.98
C ARG A 537 28.45 42.97 62.17
N GLU A 538 27.45 42.89 63.05
CA GLU A 538 27.37 43.69 64.27
C GLU A 538 28.48 43.33 65.26
N ILE A 539 28.75 42.03 65.48
CA ILE A 539 29.89 41.53 66.29
C ILE A 539 31.21 42.09 65.73
N ASN A 540 31.47 41.93 64.43
CA ASN A 540 32.71 42.40 63.82
C ASN A 540 32.84 43.94 63.89
N LEU A 541 31.72 44.68 63.75
CA LEU A 541 31.70 46.14 63.87
C LEU A 541 31.99 46.60 65.30
N LEU A 542 31.41 45.92 66.31
CA LEU A 542 31.64 46.20 67.72
C LEU A 542 33.06 45.84 68.14
N ASN A 543 33.60 44.70 67.72
CA ASN A 543 34.99 44.32 68.00
C ASN A 543 35.98 45.34 67.38
N GLY A 544 35.81 45.68 66.10
CA GLY A 544 36.63 46.71 65.47
C GLY A 544 36.46 48.11 66.08
N LYS A 545 35.31 48.42 66.70
CA LYS A 545 35.12 49.65 67.49
C LYS A 545 35.87 49.57 68.82
N LEU A 546 35.81 48.43 69.52
CA LEU A 546 36.53 48.16 70.76
C LEU A 546 38.03 48.34 70.56
N GLU A 547 38.63 47.66 69.58
CA GLU A 547 40.06 47.76 69.24
C GLU A 547 40.49 49.20 68.94
N ARG A 548 39.75 49.93 68.10
CA ARG A 548 40.06 51.34 67.78
C ARG A 548 39.92 52.26 68.98
N THR A 549 38.89 52.08 69.82
CA THR A 549 38.72 52.88 71.04
C THR A 549 39.83 52.58 72.04
N PHE A 550 40.19 51.31 72.22
CA PHE A 550 41.30 50.89 73.07
C PHE A 550 42.62 51.51 72.60
N ALA A 551 42.98 51.39 71.32
CA ALA A 551 44.24 51.95 70.79
C ALA A 551 44.37 53.46 71.02
N VAL A 552 43.29 54.23 70.86
CA VAL A 552 43.29 55.68 71.14
C VAL A 552 43.41 55.96 72.65
N THR A 553 42.71 55.20 73.50
CA THR A 553 42.80 55.33 74.97
C THR A 553 44.20 54.96 75.48
N ASP A 554 44.78 53.88 74.96
CA ASP A 554 46.13 53.42 75.26
C ASP A 554 47.19 54.47 74.90
N GLU A 555 47.14 55.02 73.67
CA GLU A 555 48.08 56.05 73.24
C GLU A 555 47.98 57.33 74.10
N LEU A 556 46.76 57.77 74.44
CA LEU A 556 46.53 58.95 75.27
C LEU A 556 47.02 58.75 76.71
N ILE A 557 46.70 57.61 77.32
CA ILE A 557 47.12 57.30 78.69
C ILE A 557 48.63 57.05 78.75
N PHE A 558 49.23 56.40 77.75
CA PHE A 558 50.68 56.22 77.63
C PHE A 558 51.44 57.57 77.50
N LYS A 559 50.91 58.52 76.72
CA LYS A 559 51.47 59.88 76.63
C LYS A 559 51.44 60.62 77.97
N ASN A 560 50.41 60.42 78.78
CA ASN A 560 50.30 61.01 80.13
C ASN A 560 51.16 60.28 81.17
N ALA A 561 51.28 58.94 81.09
CA ALA A 561 52.13 58.11 81.94
C ALA A 561 53.64 58.44 81.83
N LYS A 562 54.08 59.07 80.73
CA LYS A 562 55.44 59.61 80.61
C LYS A 562 55.69 60.86 81.46
N LYS A 563 54.65 61.60 81.85
CA LYS A 563 54.74 62.90 82.53
C LYS A 563 54.45 62.82 84.03
N ASP A 564 53.60 61.90 84.47
CA ASP A 564 53.09 61.84 85.83
C ASP A 564 53.05 60.41 86.40
N GLY A 565 53.27 60.29 87.71
CA GLY A 565 53.25 59.03 88.45
C GLY A 565 51.84 58.42 88.54
N ALA A 566 50.78 59.22 88.68
CA ALA A 566 49.42 58.71 88.65
C ALA A 566 49.04 58.21 87.25
N GLY A 567 49.53 58.88 86.19
CA GLY A 567 49.42 58.40 84.81
C GLY A 567 49.98 56.99 84.59
N LYS A 568 51.10 56.62 85.25
CA LYS A 568 51.66 55.25 85.18
C LYS A 568 50.75 54.22 85.84
N MET A 569 50.11 54.56 86.96
CA MET A 569 49.15 53.68 87.62
C MET A 569 47.88 53.51 86.78
N ALA A 570 47.38 54.59 86.17
CA ALA A 570 46.25 54.55 85.24
C ALA A 570 46.55 53.70 83.99
N TYR A 571 47.76 53.79 83.41
CA TYR A 571 48.19 52.93 82.30
C TYR A 571 48.22 51.44 82.70
N LYS A 572 48.78 51.13 83.88
CA LYS A 572 48.80 49.75 84.39
C LYS A 572 47.37 49.21 84.60
N GLN A 573 46.48 50.03 85.15
CA GLN A 573 45.05 49.67 85.31
C GLN A 573 44.35 49.48 83.97
N LEU A 574 44.60 50.32 82.96
CA LEU A 574 44.06 50.17 81.61
C LEU A 574 44.47 48.82 80.99
N ALA A 575 45.77 48.48 81.06
CA ALA A 575 46.28 47.22 80.54
C ALA A 575 45.63 46.01 81.24
N THR A 576 45.53 46.02 82.57
CA THR A 576 44.84 44.97 83.35
C THR A 576 43.34 44.90 83.02
N ILE A 577 42.67 46.03 82.79
CA ILE A 577 41.27 46.05 82.36
C ILE A 577 41.11 45.38 80.99
N HIS A 578 41.98 45.68 80.03
CA HIS A 578 41.95 45.05 78.70
C HIS A 578 42.27 43.55 78.74
N GLU A 579 43.25 43.13 79.55
CA GLU A 579 43.57 41.72 79.77
C GLU A 579 42.41 40.95 80.42
N ASN A 580 41.74 41.56 81.41
CA ASN A 580 40.55 40.99 82.05
C ASN A 580 39.34 40.91 81.09
N PHE A 581 39.13 41.90 80.22
CA PHE A 581 38.05 41.83 79.22
C PHE A 581 38.37 40.88 78.06
N SER A 582 39.64 40.74 77.67
CA SER A 582 40.10 39.75 76.69
C SER A 582 39.84 38.33 77.20
N THR A 583 40.31 38.02 78.42
CA THR A 583 40.06 36.72 79.07
C THR A 583 38.59 36.45 79.30
N LEU A 584 37.79 37.45 79.70
CA LEU A 584 36.33 37.32 79.79
C LEU A 584 35.68 36.99 78.42
N THR A 585 36.17 37.60 77.33
CA THR A 585 35.67 37.32 75.97
C THR A 585 35.95 35.87 75.58
N THR A 586 37.18 35.39 75.80
CA THR A 586 37.54 33.98 75.56
C THR A 586 36.70 33.02 76.40
N ILE A 587 36.48 33.30 77.69
CA ILE A 587 35.63 32.47 78.55
C ILE A 587 34.17 32.44 78.06
N ILE A 588 33.65 33.55 77.54
CA ILE A 588 32.30 33.61 76.94
C ILE A 588 32.23 32.77 75.65
N GLU A 589 33.26 32.83 74.80
CA GLU A 589 33.35 32.00 73.59
C GLU A 589 33.43 30.50 73.91
N GLU A 590 34.30 30.10 74.85
CA GLU A 590 34.43 28.73 75.35
C GLU A 590 33.13 28.23 75.98
N THR A 591 32.49 29.05 76.83
CA THR A 591 31.16 28.74 77.40
C THR A 591 30.12 28.55 76.30
N GLY A 592 30.18 29.34 75.23
CA GLY A 592 29.33 29.20 74.05
C GLY A 592 29.62 27.97 73.20
N VAL A 593 30.84 27.41 73.23
CA VAL A 593 31.16 26.09 72.64
C VAL A 593 30.59 24.97 73.51
N ILE A 594 30.90 24.98 74.80
CA ILE A 594 30.44 23.96 75.76
C ILE A 594 28.90 23.92 75.82
N SER A 595 28.23 25.06 75.80
CA SER A 595 26.76 25.13 75.79
C SER A 595 26.13 24.55 74.52
N ARG A 596 26.84 24.56 73.38
CA ARG A 596 26.38 23.89 72.15
C ARG A 596 26.61 22.38 72.24
N GLU A 597 27.78 21.96 72.73
CA GLU A 597 28.11 20.54 72.93
C GLU A 597 27.16 19.85 73.93
N ILE A 598 26.82 20.53 75.04
CA ILE A 598 25.79 20.06 75.98
C ILE A 598 24.46 19.85 75.25
N ARG A 599 24.04 20.81 74.42
CA ARG A 599 22.76 20.72 73.70
C ARG A 599 22.76 19.62 72.64
N ASP A 600 23.85 19.45 71.90
CA ASP A 600 24.01 18.37 70.93
C ASP A 600 23.98 16.99 71.62
N LEU A 601 24.47 16.89 72.86
CA LEU A 601 24.38 15.68 73.70
C LEU A 601 22.96 15.47 74.26
N GLU A 602 22.27 16.53 74.68
CA GLU A 602 20.86 16.49 75.09
C GLU A 602 19.95 16.01 73.94
N ASP A 603 20.11 16.58 72.73
CA ASP A 603 19.36 16.20 71.53
C ASP A 603 19.66 14.72 71.13
N GLN A 604 20.90 14.25 71.30
CA GLN A 604 21.26 12.83 71.10
C GLN A 604 20.60 11.91 72.14
N ILE A 605 20.55 12.31 73.40
CA ILE A 605 19.87 11.56 74.47
C ILE A 605 18.36 11.51 74.18
N GLU A 606 17.74 12.61 73.74
CA GLU A 606 16.33 12.64 73.39
C GLU A 606 16.04 11.71 72.20
N ALA A 607 16.85 11.76 71.13
CA ALA A 607 16.72 10.86 69.98
C ALA A 607 16.80 9.37 70.37
N ILE A 608 17.79 8.99 71.19
CA ILE A 608 17.95 7.62 71.70
C ILE A 608 16.78 7.21 72.61
N SER A 609 16.16 8.16 73.33
CA SER A 609 15.00 7.90 74.19
C SER A 609 13.67 7.76 73.43
N GLN A 610 13.53 8.43 72.27
CA GLN A 610 12.37 8.30 71.38
C GLN A 610 12.45 7.02 70.55
N ASP A 611 13.66 6.59 70.18
CA ASP A 611 13.89 5.28 69.60
C ASP A 611 13.54 4.20 70.64
N ASN A 612 12.61 3.31 70.28
CA ASN A 612 12.02 2.31 71.17
C ASN A 612 12.97 1.13 71.49
N THR A 613 14.26 1.41 71.58
CA THR A 613 15.40 0.52 71.80
C THR A 613 15.31 -0.18 73.15
N VAL A 614 14.89 0.51 74.20
CA VAL A 614 14.70 -0.07 75.54
C VAL A 614 13.62 -1.15 75.50
N ALA A 615 12.43 -0.85 74.96
CA ALA A 615 11.36 -1.84 74.83
C ALA A 615 11.75 -3.00 73.89
N SER A 616 12.50 -2.71 72.82
CA SER A 616 13.02 -3.73 71.90
C SER A 616 14.04 -4.66 72.59
N LEU A 617 14.92 -4.12 73.44
CA LEU A 617 15.88 -4.89 74.23
C LEU A 617 15.19 -5.70 75.34
N GLU A 618 14.14 -5.16 75.97
CA GLU A 618 13.31 -5.92 76.91
C GLU A 618 12.60 -7.09 76.21
N GLN A 619 12.01 -6.86 75.03
CA GLN A 619 11.37 -7.90 74.23
C GLN A 619 12.37 -8.99 73.80
N ILE A 620 13.53 -8.62 73.25
CA ILE A 620 14.60 -9.57 72.91
C ILE A 620 15.09 -10.34 74.15
N THR A 621 15.17 -9.69 75.31
CA THR A 621 15.55 -10.35 76.57
C THR A 621 14.47 -11.32 77.05
N GLN A 622 13.19 -11.02 76.82
CA GLN A 622 12.06 -11.89 77.13
C GLN A 622 12.02 -13.11 76.19
N ASP A 623 12.18 -12.89 74.88
CA ASP A 623 12.25 -13.95 73.87
C ASP A 623 13.45 -14.89 74.13
N TYR A 624 14.62 -14.34 74.48
CA TYR A 624 15.79 -15.14 74.87
C TYR A 624 15.54 -16.00 76.12
N LYS A 625 14.85 -15.46 77.13
CA LYS A 625 14.44 -16.23 78.32
C LYS A 625 13.47 -17.35 77.95
N GLN A 626 12.52 -17.08 77.04
CA GLN A 626 11.58 -18.09 76.55
C GLN A 626 12.28 -19.20 75.75
N MET A 627 13.13 -18.86 74.78
CA MET A 627 13.96 -19.83 74.04
C MET A 627 14.81 -20.68 74.98
N LYS A 628 15.41 -20.09 76.02
CA LYS A 628 16.16 -20.84 77.03
C LYS A 628 15.28 -21.80 77.83
N HIS A 629 14.05 -21.41 78.15
CA HIS A 629 13.10 -22.27 78.85
C HIS A 629 12.60 -23.42 77.96
N GLU A 630 12.35 -23.15 76.67
CA GLU A 630 11.97 -24.15 75.67
C GLU A 630 13.11 -25.15 75.41
N ASN A 631 14.35 -24.67 75.23
CA ASN A 631 15.53 -25.52 75.09
C ASN A 631 15.73 -26.43 76.31
N ASN A 632 15.65 -25.88 77.53
CA ASN A 632 15.72 -26.69 78.76
C ASN A 632 14.57 -27.73 78.82
N SER A 633 13.38 -27.39 78.33
CA SER A 633 12.24 -28.33 78.24
C SER A 633 12.49 -29.44 77.21
N ILE A 634 13.15 -29.13 76.10
CA ILE A 634 13.54 -30.08 75.05
C ILE A 634 14.66 -31.01 75.57
N GLU A 635 15.70 -30.48 76.23
CA GLU A 635 16.75 -31.28 76.88
C GLU A 635 16.16 -32.23 77.93
N ALA A 636 15.25 -31.75 78.78
CA ALA A 636 14.56 -32.58 79.79
C ALA A 636 13.65 -33.67 79.18
N LYS A 637 13.22 -33.52 77.92
CA LYS A 637 12.49 -34.56 77.17
C LYS A 637 13.43 -35.52 76.45
N LEU A 638 14.59 -35.06 75.98
CA LEU A 638 15.62 -35.89 75.34
C LEU A 638 16.37 -36.76 76.36
N GLY A 639 16.65 -36.25 77.56
CA GLY A 639 17.26 -36.99 78.67
C GLY A 639 16.35 -38.02 79.37
N LYS A 640 15.17 -38.32 78.79
CA LYS A 640 14.21 -39.33 79.26
C LYS A 640 14.01 -40.48 78.24
N ARG A 641 15.01 -40.72 77.38
CA ARG A 641 15.09 -41.88 76.49
C ARG A 641 16.21 -42.82 76.93
#